data_AF-G2E889-F1
#
_entry.id   AF-G2E889-F1
#
_cell.length_a   1.000
_cell.length_b   1.000
_cell.length_c   1.000
_cell.angle_alpha   90.00
_cell.angle_beta   90.00
_cell.angle_gamma   90.00
#
_symmetry.space_group_name_H-M   'P 1'
#
loop_
_entity.id
_entity.type
_entity.pdbx_description
1 polymer ?
#
loop_
_entity_poly.entity_id
_entity_poly.type
_entity_poly.pdbx_seq_one_letter_code
_entity_poly.pdbx_strand_id
1 'polypeptide(L)'
;MDDASRNRILVLDGDLPPALAIARTLARRGLRVEIASNEPRPLGGFSRYVAATHRYPNPLVRSADFIRWISAQLEDPRLILVIPVTERTLTPLHANRQCLDTSRIAMAPEDALRIALNKGETVALAARLGIPVPLSRAVHTPNDIDAAAAGLEFPVVIKPASSIGVGQHGQVALTVQYATDRAELHHRVRHILHHGRALIQEYFAGVGVGIELIAEHGRILYAFQHQRLHEYPLTGGGSSLRCSTAVDPHLLEVAAQLMAALHWHGVAMVEFKHRPATGELRLMEINGRFWGSLPLATAAGADFPGMLYELLVEGRVKDRPPARNGVICRNLTRDLKWYECVLRRDAPEPFVRYPSRRQVLADTALLFSPRHHFDVQSWRDPLPGLVEIGRLIQTQARRGGDYLSAQHLRRRQAAAWRKGRISRRLRKASHVLFLCYGNINRSAIAEVLARAHFPPRLTICSAGFHPQAGRRADPVMASVAQQQGYDLSASRSQCLTPAMAAAADLIFVMEVEHLRRIRRELPAASAKTFLLAGAAEPQRACRDIADPFGHSHATYEGCFAMIAACIGAMASLSTHGEGRHEIAPIALGSGLMRATGQTDRPPRGSPSPRSWLDRLVHPRSQLANSTHPRNARPSGMTYQESPILLVCRGRRLVGLVTTPCEGERHAEVGLLILVGGSQYRAGSHRQFTLLARALATQGIVSLRFDYRGMGDSEGETRDFTAVDADIAAALDSLFARAPKLRSVVLWGLCDAASAALMYAPADPRVSGLVLLNPWAPHEQSRARARLKHYYGPKLLQWSLWTKMLAGKLRLHPSVRELLHALRLACNLPAISSRLLGDDESESARARLDVAGSDPDEHGEARDRMLRALGTFNGDILFILAANDLTGREFLALVDYEAEWRRVSQRADITWELVQGASHTFASAEWRGQVERSTARFVLRTASSPTP
;
A
#
# COMPACT_ATOMS: atom_id res chain seq x y z
N MET A 1 25.46 -26.80 -4.67
CA MET A 1 24.56 -27.52 -3.74
C MET A 1 23.15 -27.04 -4.01
N ASP A 2 22.27 -27.95 -4.41
CA ASP A 2 20.90 -27.66 -4.85
C ASP A 2 20.04 -27.09 -3.71
N ASP A 3 19.31 -26.00 -3.96
CA ASP A 3 18.42 -25.35 -2.96
C ASP A 3 17.29 -26.29 -2.48
N ALA A 4 17.01 -27.35 -3.24
CA ALA A 4 15.97 -28.34 -2.96
C ALA A 4 16.26 -29.26 -1.75
N SER A 5 17.50 -29.32 -1.26
CA SER A 5 17.91 -30.25 -0.18
C SER A 5 18.02 -29.62 1.22
N ARG A 6 17.65 -28.34 1.40
CA ARG A 6 17.77 -27.62 2.69
C ARG A 6 16.50 -27.73 3.55
N ASN A 7 16.69 -27.93 4.86
CA ASN A 7 15.62 -27.82 5.86
C ASN A 7 14.91 -26.46 5.76
N ARG A 8 13.58 -26.49 5.85
CA ARG A 8 12.71 -25.31 5.70
C ARG A 8 11.90 -25.02 6.95
N ILE A 9 11.65 -23.74 7.20
CA ILE A 9 10.78 -23.22 8.26
C ILE A 9 9.59 -22.53 7.62
N LEU A 10 8.38 -22.88 8.05
CA LEU A 10 7.14 -22.29 7.54
C LEU A 10 6.55 -21.31 8.54
N VAL A 11 6.50 -20.03 8.20
CA VAL A 11 5.90 -18.97 9.02
C VAL A 11 4.48 -18.67 8.54
N LEU A 12 3.49 -18.87 9.39
CA LEU A 12 2.09 -18.58 9.06
C LEU A 12 1.77 -17.09 9.21
N ASP A 13 0.61 -16.66 8.68
CA ASP A 13 0.13 -15.27 8.72
C ASP A 13 1.09 -14.27 8.06
N GLY A 14 1.69 -14.66 6.93
CA GLY A 14 2.63 -13.84 6.16
C GLY A 14 2.09 -12.47 5.71
N ASP A 15 0.78 -12.23 5.83
CA ASP A 15 0.14 -10.93 5.62
C ASP A 15 0.46 -9.88 6.71
N LEU A 16 1.03 -10.28 7.85
CA LEU A 16 1.23 -9.41 9.00
C LEU A 16 2.71 -9.04 9.27
N PRO A 17 2.99 -7.86 9.86
CA PRO A 17 4.37 -7.44 10.14
C PRO A 17 5.18 -8.36 11.06
N PRO A 18 4.63 -8.97 12.13
CA PRO A 18 5.39 -9.91 12.95
C PRO A 18 5.91 -11.13 12.16
N ALA A 19 5.12 -11.67 11.23
CA ALA A 19 5.54 -12.77 10.35
C ALA A 19 6.73 -12.35 9.47
N LEU A 20 6.69 -11.14 8.90
CA LEU A 20 7.80 -10.57 8.16
C LEU A 20 9.06 -10.37 9.04
N ALA A 21 8.90 -9.95 10.30
CA ALA A 21 10.02 -9.81 11.22
C ALA A 21 10.66 -11.15 11.58
N ILE A 22 9.87 -12.20 11.80
CA ILE A 22 10.33 -13.59 11.98
C ILE A 22 11.13 -14.03 10.76
N ALA A 23 10.53 -13.91 9.56
CA ALA A 23 11.17 -14.34 8.32
C ALA A 23 12.51 -13.65 8.06
N ARG A 24 12.55 -12.32 8.19
CA ARG A 24 13.80 -11.54 8.05
C ARG A 24 14.88 -11.98 9.02
N THR A 25 14.50 -12.34 10.23
CA THR A 25 15.44 -12.65 11.31
C THR A 25 16.02 -14.04 11.16
N LEU A 26 15.17 -15.04 10.93
CA LEU A 26 15.59 -16.42 10.69
C LEU A 26 16.39 -16.56 9.38
N ALA A 27 15.96 -15.89 8.29
CA ALA A 27 16.70 -15.94 7.03
C ALA A 27 18.10 -15.31 7.12
N ARG A 28 18.28 -14.26 7.95
CA ARG A 28 19.60 -13.68 8.23
C ARG A 28 20.55 -14.62 8.97
N ARG A 29 20.03 -15.67 9.60
CA ARG A 29 20.81 -16.77 10.20
C ARG A 29 21.15 -17.87 9.19
N GLY A 30 20.83 -17.69 7.91
CA GLY A 30 21.07 -18.67 6.86
C GLY A 30 20.00 -19.77 6.76
N LEU A 31 18.91 -19.67 7.52
CA LEU A 31 17.80 -20.63 7.48
C LEU A 31 16.90 -20.36 6.26
N ARG A 32 16.40 -21.43 5.62
CA ARG A 32 15.45 -21.31 4.51
C ARG A 32 14.05 -21.08 5.08
N VAL A 33 13.53 -19.87 4.90
CA VAL A 33 12.23 -19.48 5.45
C VAL A 33 11.20 -19.31 4.33
N GLU A 34 10.08 -19.99 4.49
CA GLU A 34 8.89 -19.87 3.65
C GLU A 34 7.77 -19.25 4.49
N ILE A 35 6.81 -18.60 3.82
CA ILE A 35 5.64 -18.03 4.50
C ILE A 35 4.34 -18.59 3.93
N ALA A 36 3.27 -18.55 4.72
CA ALA A 36 1.93 -18.86 4.23
C ALA A 36 0.88 -17.85 4.73
N SER A 37 -0.15 -17.60 3.92
CA SER A 37 -1.29 -16.75 4.29
C SER A 37 -2.57 -17.19 3.57
N ASN A 38 -3.75 -16.78 4.05
CA ASN A 38 -4.99 -16.92 3.27
C ASN A 38 -5.05 -15.90 2.12
N GLU A 39 -4.39 -14.76 2.31
CA GLU A 39 -4.34 -13.68 1.35
C GLU A 39 -3.48 -14.08 0.15
N PRO A 40 -3.92 -13.81 -1.10
CA PRO A 40 -3.18 -14.23 -2.29
C PRO A 40 -1.84 -13.50 -2.45
N ARG A 41 -1.68 -12.31 -1.85
CA ARG A 41 -0.46 -11.50 -1.91
C ARG A 41 -0.09 -10.97 -0.52
N PRO A 42 0.40 -11.85 0.36
CA PRO A 42 0.79 -11.46 1.71
C PRO A 42 1.95 -10.47 1.67
N LEU A 43 2.00 -9.58 2.67
CA LEU A 43 3.04 -8.56 2.79
C LEU A 43 4.45 -9.17 2.81
N GLY A 44 4.63 -10.27 3.52
CA GLY A 44 5.87 -11.01 3.60
C GLY A 44 6.34 -11.57 2.26
N GLY A 45 5.42 -11.84 1.32
CA GLY A 45 5.75 -12.46 0.03
C GLY A 45 6.52 -11.54 -0.91
N PHE A 46 6.61 -10.25 -0.54
CA PHE A 46 7.43 -9.26 -1.23
C PHE A 46 8.83 -9.12 -0.61
N SER A 47 9.14 -9.83 0.47
CA SER A 47 10.44 -9.76 1.13
C SER A 47 11.48 -10.56 0.38
N ARG A 48 12.68 -10.00 0.21
CA ARG A 48 13.83 -10.76 -0.34
C ARG A 48 14.33 -11.89 0.55
N TYR A 49 13.88 -11.94 1.80
CA TYR A 49 14.28 -12.93 2.81
C TYR A 49 13.36 -14.16 2.83
N VAL A 50 12.31 -14.16 2.01
CA VAL A 50 11.34 -15.26 1.90
C VAL A 50 11.66 -16.07 0.66
N ALA A 51 11.90 -17.38 0.86
CA ALA A 51 12.25 -18.31 -0.22
C ALA A 51 11.03 -18.72 -1.05
N ALA A 52 9.89 -18.95 -0.40
CA ALA A 52 8.63 -19.29 -1.05
C ALA A 52 7.42 -18.73 -0.28
N THR A 53 6.33 -18.48 -1.02
CA THR A 53 5.05 -18.03 -0.46
C THR A 53 3.97 -19.03 -0.80
N HIS A 54 3.24 -19.48 0.21
CA HIS A 54 2.16 -20.45 0.11
C HIS A 54 0.81 -19.82 0.45
N ARG A 55 -0.26 -20.46 0.00
CA ARG A 55 -1.63 -20.06 0.31
C ARG A 55 -2.37 -21.17 1.03
N TYR A 56 -2.97 -20.85 2.18
CA TYR A 56 -3.79 -21.76 2.95
C TYR A 56 -5.28 -21.37 2.93
N PRO A 57 -6.23 -22.30 3.16
CA PRO A 57 -7.65 -21.98 3.33
C PRO A 57 -7.88 -21.09 4.56
N ASN A 58 -8.85 -20.16 4.51
CA ASN A 58 -9.13 -19.25 5.64
C ASN A 58 -9.46 -20.06 6.92
N PRO A 59 -8.62 -20.02 7.98
CA PRO A 59 -8.77 -20.88 9.15
C PRO A 59 -10.05 -20.60 9.95
N LEU A 60 -10.57 -19.37 9.89
CA LEU A 60 -11.76 -18.96 10.64
C LEU A 60 -13.07 -19.47 10.00
N VAL A 61 -13.06 -19.75 8.70
CA VAL A 61 -14.26 -20.17 7.96
C VAL A 61 -14.17 -21.62 7.51
N ARG A 62 -12.97 -22.07 7.13
CA ARG A 62 -12.69 -23.39 6.57
C ARG A 62 -11.61 -24.09 7.40
N SER A 63 -11.82 -24.17 8.71
CA SER A 63 -10.86 -24.72 9.68
C SER A 63 -10.40 -26.14 9.32
N ALA A 64 -11.33 -27.05 9.00
CA ALA A 64 -10.98 -28.43 8.63
C ALA A 64 -10.06 -28.51 7.40
N ASP A 65 -10.28 -27.64 6.40
CA ASP A 65 -9.46 -27.60 5.18
C ASP A 65 -8.08 -27.03 5.47
N PHE A 66 -8.00 -26.04 6.36
CA PHE A 66 -6.74 -25.51 6.85
C PHE A 66 -5.92 -26.57 7.60
N ILE A 67 -6.55 -27.37 8.47
CA ILE A 67 -5.87 -28.46 9.17
C ILE A 67 -5.36 -29.52 8.18
N ARG A 68 -6.17 -29.95 7.22
CA ARG A 68 -5.70 -30.87 6.16
C ARG A 68 -4.51 -30.31 5.38
N TRP A 69 -4.53 -29.00 5.08
CA TRP A 69 -3.41 -28.34 4.42
C TRP A 69 -2.14 -28.36 5.27
N ILE A 70 -2.24 -28.11 6.58
CA ILE A 70 -1.10 -28.19 7.51
C ILE A 70 -0.58 -29.61 7.63
N SER A 71 -1.46 -30.61 7.80
CA SER A 71 -1.07 -32.03 7.84
C SER A 71 -0.25 -32.41 6.61
N ALA A 72 -0.70 -32.01 5.41
CA ALA A 72 0.03 -32.24 4.16
C ALA A 72 1.40 -31.53 4.11
N GLN A 73 1.57 -30.38 4.78
CA GLN A 73 2.89 -29.75 4.89
C GLN A 73 3.82 -30.52 5.82
N LEU A 74 3.29 -31.08 6.91
CA LEU A 74 4.06 -31.84 7.92
C LEU A 74 4.53 -33.21 7.40
N GLU A 75 3.91 -33.73 6.35
CA GLU A 75 4.37 -34.94 5.64
C GLU A 75 5.78 -34.76 5.03
N ASP A 76 6.20 -33.52 4.73
CA ASP A 76 7.56 -33.25 4.24
C ASP A 76 8.58 -33.28 5.39
N PRO A 77 9.50 -34.25 5.44
CA PRO A 77 10.48 -34.35 6.53
C PRO A 77 11.45 -33.15 6.58
N ARG A 78 11.58 -32.38 5.49
CA ARG A 78 12.42 -31.17 5.45
C ARG A 78 11.77 -29.99 6.16
N LEU A 79 10.46 -30.02 6.40
CA LEU A 79 9.78 -29.01 7.20
C LEU A 79 10.06 -29.29 8.68
N ILE A 80 11.02 -28.55 9.24
CA ILE A 80 11.51 -28.78 10.60
C ILE A 80 10.77 -27.94 11.65
N LEU A 81 10.12 -26.84 11.24
CA LEU A 81 9.40 -25.97 12.15
C LEU A 81 8.29 -25.19 11.43
N VAL A 82 7.10 -25.18 12.02
CA VAL A 82 5.96 -24.35 11.67
C VAL A 82 5.73 -23.32 12.76
N ILE A 83 5.69 -22.04 12.41
CA ILE A 83 5.51 -20.94 13.35
C ILE A 83 4.14 -20.27 13.11
N PRO A 84 3.10 -20.61 13.91
CA PRO A 84 1.88 -19.82 13.96
C PRO A 84 2.15 -18.46 14.59
N VAL A 85 1.70 -17.38 13.94
CA VAL A 85 2.03 -16.00 14.37
C VAL A 85 0.86 -15.35 15.11
N THR A 86 -0.37 -15.75 14.80
CA THR A 86 -1.58 -15.23 15.45
C THR A 86 -2.51 -16.33 15.91
N GLU A 87 -3.44 -15.96 16.79
CA GLU A 87 -4.54 -16.82 17.25
C GLU A 87 -5.38 -17.36 16.08
N ARG A 88 -5.46 -16.61 14.96
CA ARG A 88 -6.15 -17.05 13.73
C ARG A 88 -5.69 -18.43 13.28
N THR A 89 -4.40 -18.71 13.36
CA THR A 89 -3.84 -20.02 13.00
C THR A 89 -3.55 -20.89 14.22
N LEU A 90 -3.19 -20.28 15.35
CA LEU A 90 -2.83 -21.03 16.56
C LEU A 90 -4.02 -21.77 17.18
N THR A 91 -5.17 -21.11 17.29
CA THR A 91 -6.37 -21.71 17.89
C THR A 91 -6.84 -22.98 17.16
N PRO A 92 -7.02 -23.01 15.83
CA PRO A 92 -7.42 -24.25 15.15
C PRO A 92 -6.34 -25.33 15.23
N LEU A 93 -5.04 -25.00 15.21
CA LEU A 93 -3.96 -25.96 15.40
C LEU A 93 -4.01 -26.60 16.80
N HIS A 94 -4.18 -25.77 17.84
CA HIS A 94 -4.32 -26.23 19.21
C HIS A 94 -5.54 -27.15 19.38
N ALA A 95 -6.70 -26.78 18.80
CA ALA A 95 -7.92 -27.58 18.86
C ALA A 95 -7.80 -28.95 18.16
N ASN A 96 -6.87 -29.11 17.21
CA ASN A 96 -6.64 -30.35 16.46
C ASN A 96 -5.28 -31.00 16.79
N ARG A 97 -4.67 -30.63 17.92
CA ARG A 97 -3.34 -31.11 18.34
C ARG A 97 -3.19 -32.63 18.35
N GLN A 98 -4.27 -33.36 18.65
CA GLN A 98 -4.27 -34.83 18.70
C GLN A 98 -4.09 -35.49 17.33
N CYS A 99 -4.38 -34.74 16.25
CA CYS A 99 -4.30 -35.22 14.87
C CYS A 99 -3.09 -34.66 14.11
N LEU A 100 -2.17 -33.96 14.80
CA LEU A 100 -1.03 -33.28 14.20
C LEU A 100 0.26 -33.71 14.90
N ASP A 101 1.35 -33.80 14.15
CA ASP A 101 2.70 -33.86 14.74
C ASP A 101 3.05 -32.48 15.33
N THR A 102 2.72 -32.28 16.61
CA THR A 102 2.96 -31.02 17.30
C THR A 102 4.43 -30.77 17.63
N SER A 103 5.31 -31.77 17.50
CA SER A 103 6.75 -31.60 17.80
C SER A 103 7.43 -30.57 16.89
N ARG A 104 6.87 -30.34 15.70
CA ARG A 104 7.37 -29.39 14.71
C ARG A 104 6.55 -28.10 14.64
N ILE A 105 5.61 -27.88 15.55
CA ILE A 105 4.79 -26.67 15.56
C ILE A 105 5.15 -25.87 16.81
N ALA A 106 5.52 -24.60 16.61
CA ALA A 106 5.83 -23.69 17.71
C ALA A 106 4.57 -23.32 18.51
N MET A 107 4.19 -24.19 19.44
CA MET A 107 3.07 -24.02 20.37
C MET A 107 3.51 -24.39 21.78
N ALA A 108 3.02 -23.63 22.77
CA ALA A 108 3.22 -23.96 24.17
C ALA A 108 2.46 -25.25 24.57
N PRO A 109 2.78 -25.85 25.74
CA PRO A 109 2.06 -27.01 26.27
C PRO A 109 0.54 -26.80 26.33
N GLU A 110 -0.23 -27.90 26.29
CA GLU A 110 -1.70 -27.86 26.13
C GLU A 110 -2.40 -26.96 27.15
N ASP A 111 -2.21 -27.26 28.44
CA ASP A 111 -2.86 -26.54 29.52
C ASP A 111 -2.41 -25.10 29.59
N ALA A 112 -1.12 -24.86 29.40
CA ALA A 112 -0.54 -23.53 29.39
C ALA A 112 -1.18 -22.64 28.32
N LEU A 113 -1.25 -23.16 27.09
CA LEU A 113 -1.81 -22.45 25.94
C LEU A 113 -3.32 -22.25 26.08
N ARG A 114 -4.05 -23.25 26.57
CA ARG A 114 -5.50 -23.17 26.83
C ARG A 114 -5.82 -22.05 27.82
N ILE A 115 -5.07 -21.96 28.92
CA ILE A 115 -5.23 -20.89 29.92
C ILE A 115 -4.91 -19.52 29.31
N ALA A 116 -3.81 -19.39 28.56
CA ALA A 116 -3.41 -18.12 27.94
C ALA A 116 -4.43 -17.61 26.89
N LEU A 117 -5.04 -18.53 26.12
CA LEU A 117 -6.08 -18.19 25.14
C LEU A 117 -7.43 -17.85 25.80
N ASN A 118 -7.66 -18.27 27.04
CA ASN A 118 -8.89 -18.00 27.79
C ASN A 118 -8.70 -16.92 28.85
N LYS A 119 -9.22 -15.72 28.59
CA LYS A 119 -9.11 -14.57 29.50
C LYS A 119 -9.68 -14.85 30.89
N GLY A 120 -10.77 -15.60 31.00
CA GLY A 120 -11.38 -15.93 32.29
C GLY A 120 -10.47 -16.83 33.13
N GLU A 121 -9.84 -17.81 32.49
CA GLU A 121 -8.90 -18.72 33.15
C GLU A 121 -7.58 -18.05 33.51
N THR A 122 -7.06 -17.17 32.64
CA THR A 122 -5.88 -16.34 32.94
C THR A 122 -6.14 -15.48 34.18
N VAL A 123 -7.32 -14.83 34.27
CA VAL A 123 -7.72 -14.04 35.44
C VAL A 123 -7.85 -14.91 36.69
N ALA A 124 -8.45 -16.09 36.58
CA ALA A 124 -8.58 -17.03 37.70
C ALA A 124 -7.21 -17.53 38.20
N LEU A 125 -6.27 -17.81 37.29
CA LEU A 125 -4.90 -18.17 37.66
C LEU A 125 -4.19 -17.01 38.37
N ALA A 126 -4.28 -15.80 37.82
CA ALA A 126 -3.69 -14.61 38.43
C ALA A 126 -4.23 -14.37 39.86
N ALA A 127 -5.54 -14.51 40.05
CA ALA A 127 -6.16 -14.39 41.37
C ALA A 127 -5.62 -15.44 42.37
N ARG A 128 -5.46 -16.71 41.95
CA ARG A 128 -4.86 -17.76 42.80
C ARG A 128 -3.41 -17.45 43.19
N LEU A 129 -2.67 -16.77 42.32
CA LEU A 129 -1.28 -16.38 42.57
C LEU A 129 -1.15 -15.03 43.29
N GLY A 130 -2.27 -14.38 43.66
CA GLY A 130 -2.26 -13.06 44.29
C GLY A 130 -1.85 -11.92 43.36
N ILE A 131 -1.88 -12.13 42.04
CA ILE A 131 -1.49 -11.14 41.03
C ILE A 131 -2.67 -10.20 40.76
N PRO A 132 -2.48 -8.87 40.91
CA PRO A 132 -3.56 -7.90 40.67
C PRO A 132 -4.11 -7.94 39.24
N VAL A 133 -5.43 -8.06 39.13
CA VAL A 133 -6.21 -8.01 37.87
C VAL A 133 -7.30 -6.95 38.00
N PRO A 134 -7.77 -6.33 36.90
CA PRO A 134 -8.90 -5.38 36.98
C PRO A 134 -10.15 -6.10 37.49
N LEU A 135 -10.94 -5.45 38.36
CA LEU A 135 -12.16 -6.05 38.89
C LEU A 135 -13.10 -6.40 37.73
N SER A 136 -13.45 -7.68 37.60
CA SER A 136 -14.16 -8.23 36.44
C SER A 136 -15.32 -9.11 36.87
N ARG A 137 -16.50 -8.91 36.28
CA ARG A 137 -17.71 -9.70 36.55
C ARG A 137 -18.36 -10.16 35.26
N ALA A 138 -18.74 -11.45 35.22
CA ALA A 138 -19.43 -12.03 34.07
C ALA A 138 -20.90 -11.63 34.05
N VAL A 139 -21.42 -11.41 32.85
CA VAL A 139 -22.84 -11.16 32.58
C VAL A 139 -23.35 -12.27 31.67
N HIS A 140 -24.41 -12.94 32.11
CA HIS A 140 -25.02 -14.04 31.38
C HIS A 140 -26.33 -13.62 30.73
N THR A 141 -27.11 -12.82 31.43
CA THR A 141 -28.41 -12.33 30.97
C THR A 141 -28.48 -10.80 31.08
N PRO A 142 -29.39 -10.14 30.32
CA PRO A 142 -29.62 -8.71 30.46
C PRO A 142 -30.02 -8.25 31.87
N ASN A 143 -30.56 -9.14 32.71
CA ASN A 143 -30.95 -8.83 34.08
C ASN A 143 -29.75 -8.73 35.03
N ASP A 144 -28.63 -9.40 34.69
CA ASP A 144 -27.44 -9.44 35.54
C ASP A 144 -26.59 -8.17 35.41
N ILE A 145 -26.86 -7.31 34.43
CA ILE A 145 -26.04 -6.14 34.08
C ILE A 145 -25.84 -5.24 35.30
N ASP A 146 -26.92 -4.97 36.04
CA ASP A 146 -26.89 -4.04 37.17
C ASP A 146 -26.16 -4.58 38.38
N ALA A 147 -26.36 -5.87 38.67
CA ALA A 147 -25.64 -6.56 39.73
C ALA A 147 -24.13 -6.66 39.40
N ALA A 148 -23.81 -6.98 38.15
CA ALA A 148 -22.42 -7.04 37.67
C ALA A 148 -21.74 -5.66 37.64
N ALA A 149 -22.49 -4.58 37.43
CA ALA A 149 -21.96 -3.21 37.47
C ALA A 149 -21.84 -2.62 38.90
N ALA A 150 -22.47 -3.24 39.90
CA ALA A 150 -22.56 -2.69 41.25
C ALA A 150 -21.18 -2.47 41.89
N GLY A 151 -20.87 -1.24 42.29
CA GLY A 151 -19.57 -0.87 42.89
C GLY A 151 -18.44 -0.64 41.89
N LEU A 152 -18.71 -0.66 40.58
CA LEU A 152 -17.76 -0.18 39.56
C LEU A 152 -18.00 1.31 39.29
N GLU A 153 -16.90 2.06 39.20
CA GLU A 153 -16.94 3.45 38.75
C GLU A 153 -16.87 3.54 37.22
N PHE A 154 -17.62 4.47 36.65
CA PHE A 154 -17.55 4.76 35.23
C PHE A 154 -16.32 5.64 34.90
N PRO A 155 -15.67 5.41 33.76
CA PRO A 155 -16.09 4.49 32.71
C PRO A 155 -15.74 3.04 33.00
N VAL A 156 -16.46 2.11 32.38
CA VAL A 156 -16.22 0.66 32.49
C VAL A 156 -15.86 0.06 31.14
N VAL A 157 -15.11 -1.04 31.18
CA VAL A 157 -14.72 -1.82 30.01
C VAL A 157 -15.69 -2.99 29.84
N ILE A 158 -16.19 -3.18 28.63
CA ILE A 158 -17.07 -4.28 28.26
C ILE A 158 -16.30 -5.20 27.31
N LYS A 159 -15.94 -6.38 27.80
CA LYS A 159 -15.17 -7.37 27.04
C LYS A 159 -16.08 -8.54 26.66
N PRO A 160 -16.06 -9.02 25.42
CA PRO A 160 -16.64 -10.31 25.11
C PRO A 160 -15.77 -11.41 25.74
N ALA A 161 -16.39 -12.49 26.25
CA ALA A 161 -15.66 -13.61 26.85
C ALA A 161 -14.79 -14.36 25.82
N SER A 162 -15.18 -14.30 24.54
CA SER A 162 -14.43 -14.78 23.39
C SER A 162 -14.35 -13.67 22.34
N SER A 163 -13.20 -13.54 21.67
CA SER A 163 -13.03 -12.60 20.54
C SER A 163 -13.83 -13.00 19.29
N ILE A 164 -14.40 -14.20 19.28
CA ILE A 164 -15.27 -14.72 18.23
C ILE A 164 -16.58 -15.19 18.86
N GLY A 165 -17.68 -14.56 18.48
CA GLY A 165 -19.04 -14.92 18.87
C GLY A 165 -19.81 -15.63 17.76
N VAL A 166 -21.02 -16.11 18.08
CA VAL A 166 -21.93 -16.74 17.12
C VAL A 166 -23.01 -15.73 16.73
N GLY A 167 -23.01 -15.29 15.47
CA GLY A 167 -24.09 -14.50 14.89
C GLY A 167 -25.07 -15.37 14.11
N GLN A 168 -26.22 -14.79 13.76
CA GLN A 168 -27.27 -15.46 12.98
C GLN A 168 -26.82 -15.94 11.58
N HIS A 169 -25.67 -15.49 11.09
CA HIS A 169 -25.11 -15.82 9.76
C HIS A 169 -23.66 -16.34 9.84
N GLY A 170 -23.24 -16.89 10.98
CA GLY A 170 -21.89 -17.41 11.21
C GLY A 170 -21.13 -16.66 12.30
N GLN A 171 -19.82 -16.89 12.37
CA GLN A 171 -18.97 -16.30 13.41
C GLN A 171 -18.82 -14.78 13.24
N VAL A 172 -18.96 -14.03 14.34
CA VAL A 172 -18.81 -12.56 14.37
C VAL A 172 -17.63 -12.19 15.28
N ALA A 173 -16.72 -11.36 14.79
CA ALA A 173 -15.65 -10.82 15.63
C ALA A 173 -16.22 -9.83 16.65
N LEU A 174 -16.05 -10.12 17.93
CA LEU A 174 -16.50 -9.25 19.01
C LEU A 174 -15.31 -8.43 19.52
N THR A 175 -15.46 -7.11 19.58
CA THR A 175 -14.42 -6.19 20.04
C THR A 175 -14.73 -5.68 21.45
N VAL A 176 -13.67 -5.29 22.16
CA VAL A 176 -13.81 -4.59 23.44
C VAL A 176 -14.53 -3.26 23.22
N GLN A 177 -15.49 -2.96 24.07
CA GLN A 177 -16.24 -1.71 24.08
C GLN A 177 -16.09 -1.03 25.45
N TYR A 178 -16.50 0.23 25.54
CA TYR A 178 -16.45 1.01 26.76
C TYR A 178 -17.81 1.67 26.97
N ALA A 179 -18.21 1.86 28.22
CA ALA A 179 -19.38 2.65 28.57
C ALA A 179 -18.98 3.75 29.54
N THR A 180 -19.46 4.97 29.31
CA THR A 180 -19.26 6.12 30.23
C THR A 180 -20.39 6.30 31.21
N ASP A 181 -21.52 5.64 30.99
CA ASP A 181 -22.68 5.67 31.86
C ASP A 181 -23.48 4.35 31.81
N ARG A 182 -24.49 4.27 32.69
CA ARG A 182 -25.32 3.08 32.86
C ARG A 182 -26.18 2.76 31.64
N ALA A 183 -26.63 3.78 30.90
CA ALA A 183 -27.46 3.57 29.72
C ALA A 183 -26.63 2.97 28.57
N GLU A 184 -25.43 3.50 28.34
CA GLU A 184 -24.48 2.95 27.38
C GLU A 184 -24.08 1.52 27.74
N LEU A 185 -23.86 1.25 29.04
CA LEU A 185 -23.52 -0.09 29.53
C LEU A 185 -24.60 -1.11 29.18
N HIS A 186 -25.86 -0.82 29.53
CA HIS A 186 -27.01 -1.67 29.20
C HIS A 186 -27.09 -1.95 27.71
N HIS A 187 -26.96 -0.91 26.91
CA HIS A 187 -27.05 -1.03 25.46
C HIS A 187 -25.96 -1.94 24.88
N ARG A 188 -24.70 -1.65 25.19
CA ARG A 188 -23.53 -2.35 24.63
C ARG A 188 -23.42 -3.79 25.12
N VAL A 189 -23.74 -4.05 26.39
CA VAL A 189 -23.75 -5.42 26.94
C VAL A 189 -24.86 -6.23 26.29
N ARG A 190 -26.08 -5.70 26.17
CA ARG A 190 -27.17 -6.41 25.46
C ARG A 190 -26.75 -6.77 24.04
N HIS A 191 -26.10 -5.87 23.30
CA HIS A 191 -25.59 -6.18 21.96
C HIS A 191 -24.63 -7.37 21.96
N ILE A 192 -23.65 -7.41 22.88
CA ILE A 192 -22.69 -8.53 22.99
C ILE A 192 -23.39 -9.83 23.38
N LEU A 193 -24.40 -9.77 24.27
CA LEU A 193 -25.16 -10.93 24.71
C LEU A 193 -25.92 -11.65 23.59
N HIS A 194 -26.24 -10.96 22.48
CA HIS A 194 -26.83 -11.60 21.29
C HIS A 194 -25.84 -12.54 20.57
N HIS A 195 -24.55 -12.40 20.84
CA HIS A 195 -23.48 -13.08 20.10
C HIS A 195 -22.57 -13.95 20.99
N GLY A 196 -22.69 -13.85 22.31
CA GLY A 196 -21.88 -14.60 23.25
C GLY A 196 -22.01 -14.08 24.69
N ARG A 197 -21.03 -14.38 25.53
CA ARG A 197 -21.00 -13.91 26.94
C ARG A 197 -20.24 -12.58 27.04
N ALA A 198 -20.66 -11.73 27.97
CA ALA A 198 -20.01 -10.44 28.24
C ALA A 198 -19.34 -10.43 29.62
N LEU A 199 -18.29 -9.65 29.76
CA LEU A 199 -17.60 -9.32 31.00
C LEU A 199 -17.64 -7.80 31.16
N ILE A 200 -18.10 -7.34 32.32
CA ILE A 200 -17.97 -5.94 32.74
C ILE A 200 -16.73 -5.86 33.62
N GLN A 201 -15.84 -4.93 33.30
CA GLN A 201 -14.53 -4.81 33.94
C GLN A 201 -14.24 -3.35 34.30
N GLU A 202 -13.58 -3.14 35.43
CA GLU A 202 -13.00 -1.86 35.86
C GLU A 202 -12.11 -1.26 34.76
N TYR A 203 -12.27 0.04 34.50
CA TYR A 203 -11.32 0.76 33.67
C TYR A 203 -10.10 1.19 34.49
N PHE A 204 -9.00 0.45 34.34
CA PHE A 204 -7.73 0.85 34.92
C PHE A 204 -6.98 1.83 33.99
N ALA A 205 -6.87 3.09 34.40
CA ALA A 205 -6.05 4.09 33.73
C ALA A 205 -4.56 3.89 34.06
N GLY A 206 -3.70 3.74 33.06
CA GLY A 206 -2.27 3.49 33.26
C GLY A 206 -1.53 3.33 31.93
N VAL A 207 -0.20 3.24 32.02
CA VAL A 207 0.68 3.02 30.86
C VAL A 207 0.67 1.54 30.50
N GLY A 208 0.48 1.23 29.22
CA GLY A 208 0.58 -0.14 28.72
C GLY A 208 2.04 -0.57 28.58
N VAL A 209 2.40 -1.69 29.21
CA VAL A 209 3.74 -2.28 29.22
C VAL A 209 3.63 -3.77 28.89
N GLY A 210 4.54 -4.31 28.10
CA GLY A 210 4.64 -5.75 27.85
C GLY A 210 5.99 -6.29 28.30
N ILE A 211 5.98 -7.41 29.02
CA ILE A 211 7.16 -8.24 29.30
C ILE A 211 7.17 -9.38 28.29
N GLU A 212 8.08 -9.29 27.35
CA GLU A 212 8.27 -10.22 26.26
C GLU A 212 9.39 -11.18 26.62
N LEU A 213 9.15 -12.48 26.53
CA LEU A 213 10.04 -13.48 27.10
C LEU A 213 10.09 -14.77 26.28
N ILE A 214 11.13 -15.56 26.53
CA ILE A 214 11.20 -16.97 26.18
C ILE A 214 11.49 -17.77 27.44
N ALA A 215 10.75 -18.85 27.65
CA ALA A 215 10.87 -19.70 28.82
C ALA A 215 11.00 -21.18 28.44
N GLU A 216 11.62 -21.92 29.33
CA GLU A 216 11.82 -23.37 29.26
C GLU A 216 11.26 -23.97 30.55
N HIS A 217 10.14 -24.70 30.42
CA HIS A 217 9.47 -25.39 31.53
C HIS A 217 9.18 -24.48 32.75
N GLY A 218 8.80 -23.23 32.47
CA GLY A 218 8.45 -22.21 33.44
C GLY A 218 9.60 -21.29 33.86
N ARG A 219 10.85 -21.63 33.53
CA ARG A 219 12.01 -20.77 33.78
C ARG A 219 12.22 -19.79 32.63
N ILE A 220 12.20 -18.49 32.92
CA ILE A 220 12.51 -17.44 31.93
C ILE A 220 14.00 -17.49 31.58
N LEU A 221 14.31 -17.61 30.29
CA LEU A 221 15.69 -17.63 29.77
C LEU A 221 16.14 -16.25 29.27
N TYR A 222 15.21 -15.45 28.75
CA TYR A 222 15.47 -14.08 28.30
C TYR A 222 14.19 -13.24 28.40
N ALA A 223 14.34 -11.97 28.78
CA ALA A 223 13.24 -11.02 28.89
C ALA A 223 13.58 -9.69 28.21
N PHE A 224 12.54 -9.04 27.69
CA PHE A 224 12.56 -7.74 27.04
C PHE A 224 11.31 -6.97 27.46
N GLN A 225 11.41 -5.65 27.58
CA GLN A 225 10.27 -4.82 27.94
C GLN A 225 10.04 -3.74 26.89
N HIS A 226 8.77 -3.55 26.51
CA HIS A 226 8.34 -2.37 25.79
C HIS A 226 7.29 -1.57 26.57
N GLN A 227 7.30 -0.26 26.33
CA GLN A 227 6.27 0.67 26.73
C GLN A 227 5.53 1.18 25.50
N ARG A 228 4.20 1.21 25.59
CA ARG A 228 3.32 1.77 24.55
C ARG A 228 3.26 3.29 24.70
N LEU A 229 3.55 4.00 23.62
CA LEU A 229 3.49 5.47 23.57
C LEU A 229 2.19 5.94 22.91
N HIS A 230 1.79 5.27 21.82
CA HIS A 230 0.50 5.48 21.16
C HIS A 230 -0.24 4.15 21.04
N GLU A 231 -1.56 4.18 21.27
CA GLU A 231 -2.44 3.02 21.14
C GLU A 231 -3.56 3.32 20.15
N TYR A 232 -3.85 2.34 19.28
CA TYR A 232 -4.96 2.43 18.33
C TYR A 232 -5.89 1.21 18.47
N PRO A 233 -7.20 1.41 18.74
CA PRO A 233 -7.91 2.69 18.92
C PRO A 233 -7.47 3.53 20.14
N LEU A 234 -7.79 4.83 20.15
CA LEU A 234 -7.34 5.78 21.19
C LEU A 234 -7.79 5.40 22.61
N THR A 235 -8.93 4.72 22.75
CA THR A 235 -9.52 4.29 24.03
C THR A 235 -8.78 3.11 24.67
N GLY A 236 -7.78 2.55 24.00
CA GLY A 236 -7.03 1.38 24.44
C GLY A 236 -7.04 0.29 23.37
N GLY A 237 -5.86 -0.15 22.94
CA GLY A 237 -5.70 -1.12 21.86
C GLY A 237 -4.24 -1.49 21.64
N GLY A 238 -3.94 -2.07 20.47
CA GLY A 238 -2.55 -2.39 20.10
C GLY A 238 -1.73 -1.13 19.89
N SER A 239 -0.42 -1.21 20.16
CA SER A 239 0.48 -0.07 20.01
C SER A 239 0.72 0.32 18.55
N SER A 240 0.58 1.61 18.23
CA SER A 240 1.05 2.18 16.96
C SER A 240 2.47 2.74 17.06
N LEU A 241 2.85 3.25 18.24
CA LEU A 241 4.18 3.72 18.59
C LEU A 241 4.58 3.10 19.93
N ARG A 242 5.80 2.56 20.01
CA ARG A 242 6.34 2.00 21.25
C ARG A 242 7.85 2.21 21.38
N CYS A 243 8.34 2.10 22.60
CA CYS A 243 9.75 2.23 22.95
C CYS A 243 10.20 1.02 23.77
N SER A 244 11.43 0.54 23.55
CA SER A 244 12.09 -0.43 24.42
C SER A 244 12.53 0.25 25.71
N THR A 245 12.22 -0.33 26.86
CA THR A 245 12.62 0.21 28.17
C THR A 245 13.39 -0.83 28.97
N ALA A 246 14.08 -0.41 30.02
CA ALA A 246 14.65 -1.35 30.97
C ALA A 246 13.55 -2.28 31.50
N VAL A 247 13.88 -3.55 31.69
CA VAL A 247 12.97 -4.54 32.26
C VAL A 247 12.75 -4.18 33.72
N ASP A 248 11.50 -3.95 34.09
CA ASP A 248 11.10 -3.68 35.46
C ASP A 248 11.17 -4.98 36.27
N PRO A 249 11.97 -5.02 37.36
CA PRO A 249 12.13 -6.23 38.16
C PRO A 249 10.82 -6.77 38.74
N HIS A 250 9.90 -5.88 39.14
CA HIS A 250 8.64 -6.29 39.74
C HIS A 250 7.69 -6.89 38.70
N LEU A 251 7.61 -6.29 37.51
CA LEU A 251 6.82 -6.86 36.41
C LEU A 251 7.40 -8.20 35.93
N LEU A 252 8.73 -8.33 35.92
CA LEU A 252 9.41 -9.57 35.56
C LEU A 252 9.15 -10.67 36.58
N GLU A 253 9.15 -10.36 37.88
CA GLU A 253 8.83 -11.31 38.95
C GLU A 253 7.40 -11.85 38.80
N VAL A 254 6.42 -10.96 38.57
CA VAL A 254 5.03 -11.36 38.31
C VAL A 254 4.93 -12.24 37.05
N ALA A 255 5.65 -11.89 35.97
CA ALA A 255 5.70 -12.71 34.77
C ALA A 255 6.34 -14.09 35.06
N ALA A 256 7.39 -14.15 35.86
CA ALA A 256 8.06 -15.40 36.24
C ALA A 256 7.13 -16.32 37.05
N GLN A 257 6.36 -15.78 37.99
CA GLN A 257 5.36 -16.54 38.75
C GLN A 257 4.31 -17.18 37.83
N LEU A 258 3.80 -16.42 36.85
CA LEU A 258 2.86 -16.93 35.85
C LEU A 258 3.49 -18.02 34.98
N MET A 259 4.71 -17.80 34.48
CA MET A 259 5.39 -18.78 33.62
C MET A 259 5.68 -20.08 34.38
N ALA A 260 6.12 -19.99 35.64
CA ALA A 260 6.36 -21.13 36.50
C ALA A 260 5.07 -21.94 36.74
N ALA A 261 3.97 -21.26 37.11
CA ALA A 261 2.68 -21.92 37.36
C ALA A 261 2.09 -22.59 36.10
N LEU A 262 2.39 -22.06 34.91
CA LEU A 262 1.96 -22.61 33.64
C LEU A 262 2.91 -23.68 33.08
N HIS A 263 4.05 -23.94 33.73
CA HIS A 263 5.15 -24.73 33.16
C HIS A 263 5.48 -24.29 31.71
N TRP A 264 5.49 -22.97 31.48
CA TRP A 264 5.52 -22.40 30.14
C TRP A 264 6.78 -22.82 29.36
N HIS A 265 6.61 -23.21 28.09
CA HIS A 265 7.70 -23.56 27.20
C HIS A 265 7.51 -22.85 25.85
N GLY A 266 8.52 -22.09 25.41
CA GLY A 266 8.47 -21.25 24.21
C GLY A 266 8.36 -19.75 24.51
N VAL A 267 7.94 -18.98 23.50
CA VAL A 267 7.81 -17.52 23.61
C VAL A 267 6.47 -17.11 24.23
N ALA A 268 6.46 -16.00 24.98
CA ALA A 268 5.25 -15.36 25.47
C ALA A 268 5.44 -13.84 25.59
N MET A 269 4.32 -13.13 25.69
CA MET A 269 4.32 -11.77 26.20
C MET A 269 3.25 -11.62 27.28
N VAL A 270 3.64 -11.15 28.45
CA VAL A 270 2.73 -10.82 29.55
C VAL A 270 2.45 -9.32 29.49
N GLU A 271 1.19 -8.94 29.32
CA GLU A 271 0.78 -7.53 29.19
C GLU A 271 0.25 -6.98 30.51
N PHE A 272 0.72 -5.79 30.85
CA PHE A 272 0.32 -5.06 32.05
C PHE A 272 -0.18 -3.67 31.70
N LYS A 273 -1.08 -3.15 32.52
CA LYS A 273 -1.19 -1.70 32.73
C LYS A 273 -0.56 -1.36 34.07
N HIS A 274 0.25 -0.32 34.08
CA HIS A 274 1.02 0.09 35.25
C HIS A 274 0.91 1.61 35.47
N ARG A 275 0.86 2.02 36.74
CA ARG A 275 0.98 3.42 37.16
C ARG A 275 2.33 3.64 37.83
N PRO A 276 3.33 4.18 37.11
CA PRO A 276 4.68 4.35 37.65
C PRO A 276 4.74 5.17 38.95
N ALA A 277 3.82 6.11 39.15
CA ALA A 277 3.80 6.96 40.34
C ALA A 277 3.39 6.23 41.62
N THR A 278 2.55 5.20 41.53
CA THR A 278 2.03 4.46 42.70
C THR A 278 2.55 3.02 42.78
N GLY A 279 3.17 2.51 41.72
CA GLY A 279 3.58 1.10 41.59
C GLY A 279 2.41 0.15 41.32
N GLU A 280 1.18 0.65 41.22
CA GLU A 280 0.02 -0.20 40.95
C GLU A 280 0.08 -0.79 39.55
N LEU A 281 -0.04 -2.11 39.47
CA LEU A 281 -0.16 -2.86 38.22
C LEU A 281 -1.48 -3.62 38.13
N ARG A 282 -1.87 -3.93 36.89
CA ARG A 282 -2.96 -4.86 36.57
C ARG A 282 -2.53 -5.73 35.40
N LEU A 283 -2.62 -7.05 35.57
CA LEU A 283 -2.46 -8.00 34.47
C LEU A 283 -3.60 -7.83 33.46
N MET A 284 -3.25 -7.66 32.19
CA MET A 284 -4.21 -7.46 31.11
C MET A 284 -4.47 -8.76 30.34
N GLU A 285 -3.42 -9.46 29.92
CA GLU A 285 -3.47 -10.73 29.20
C GLU A 285 -2.09 -11.40 29.09
N ILE A 286 -2.08 -12.69 28.72
CA ILE A 286 -0.88 -13.44 28.34
C ILE A 286 -1.00 -13.80 26.86
N ASN A 287 -0.09 -13.29 26.04
CA ASN A 287 -0.01 -13.63 24.63
C ASN A 287 0.90 -14.86 24.45
N GLY A 288 0.29 -16.03 24.23
CA GLY A 288 1.00 -17.31 24.04
C GLY A 288 1.65 -17.50 22.66
N ARG A 289 2.07 -16.41 22.01
CA ARG A 289 2.58 -16.37 20.63
C ARG A 289 3.44 -15.13 20.40
N PHE A 290 4.01 -15.00 19.20
CA PHE A 290 4.70 -13.77 18.80
C PHE A 290 3.77 -12.56 18.75
N TRP A 291 4.12 -11.52 19.48
CA TRP A 291 3.33 -10.31 19.68
C TRP A 291 3.48 -9.28 18.54
N GLY A 292 2.58 -8.30 18.51
CA GLY A 292 2.58 -7.24 17.51
C GLY A 292 3.83 -6.34 17.57
N SER A 293 4.38 -6.12 18.77
CA SER A 293 5.60 -5.34 18.99
C SER A 293 6.91 -6.07 18.62
N LEU A 294 6.88 -7.31 18.11
CA LEU A 294 8.10 -8.07 17.78
C LEU A 294 9.13 -7.29 16.91
N PRO A 295 8.73 -6.48 15.90
CA PRO A 295 9.68 -5.65 15.17
C PRO A 295 10.51 -4.70 16.06
N LEU A 296 9.95 -4.22 17.18
CA LEU A 296 10.69 -3.42 18.17
C LEU A 296 11.77 -4.27 18.85
N ALA A 297 11.41 -5.44 19.36
CA ALA A 297 12.33 -6.35 20.04
C ALA A 297 13.53 -6.69 19.11
N THR A 298 13.24 -7.06 17.86
CA THR A 298 14.29 -7.36 16.87
C THR A 298 15.16 -6.15 16.53
N ALA A 299 14.58 -4.94 16.47
CA ALA A 299 15.35 -3.70 16.26
C ALA A 299 16.23 -3.35 17.47
N ALA A 300 15.76 -3.64 18.68
CA ALA A 300 16.51 -3.45 19.92
C ALA A 300 17.64 -4.48 20.10
N GLY A 301 17.56 -5.62 19.42
CA GLY A 301 18.55 -6.70 19.46
C GLY A 301 18.05 -7.98 20.15
N ALA A 302 16.82 -8.01 20.64
CA ALA A 302 16.18 -9.20 21.20
C ALA A 302 15.67 -10.13 20.08
N ASP A 303 16.47 -11.13 19.73
CA ASP A 303 16.18 -12.09 18.66
C ASP A 303 15.32 -13.28 19.15
N PHE A 304 14.07 -13.00 19.52
CA PHE A 304 13.12 -14.05 19.92
C PHE A 304 12.85 -15.12 18.85
N PRO A 305 12.71 -14.81 17.54
CA PRO A 305 12.55 -15.83 16.51
C PRO A 305 13.69 -16.84 16.51
N GLY A 306 14.91 -16.33 16.63
CA GLY A 306 16.10 -17.14 16.71
C GLY A 306 16.22 -17.95 17.99
N MET A 307 15.89 -17.35 19.14
CA MET A 307 15.85 -18.06 20.43
C MET A 307 14.80 -19.18 20.44
N LEU A 308 13.65 -18.97 19.80
CA LEU A 308 12.62 -20.00 19.68
C LEU A 308 13.08 -21.18 18.81
N TYR A 309 13.74 -20.89 17.68
CA TYR A 309 14.35 -21.93 16.86
C TYR A 309 15.40 -22.73 17.64
N GLU A 310 16.26 -22.04 18.38
CA GLU A 310 17.27 -22.67 19.25
C GLU A 310 16.67 -23.56 20.33
N LEU A 311 15.59 -23.11 20.98
CA LEU A 311 14.90 -23.91 22.00
C LEU A 311 14.26 -25.15 21.39
N LEU A 312 13.47 -25.00 20.32
CA LEU A 312 12.63 -26.07 19.79
C LEU A 312 13.38 -27.03 18.86
N VAL A 313 14.44 -26.57 18.18
CA VAL A 313 15.17 -27.36 17.17
C VAL A 313 16.58 -27.72 17.65
N GLU A 314 17.30 -26.79 18.28
CA GLU A 314 18.66 -27.06 18.80
C GLU A 314 18.65 -27.58 20.25
N GLY A 315 17.50 -27.51 20.94
CA GLY A 315 17.33 -27.98 22.31
C GLY A 315 17.94 -27.08 23.39
N ARG A 316 18.49 -25.91 23.04
CA ARG A 316 19.07 -24.95 24.00
C ARG A 316 19.12 -23.54 23.46
N VAL A 317 18.76 -22.55 24.28
CA VAL A 317 18.92 -21.13 23.94
C VAL A 317 20.35 -20.68 24.27
N LYS A 318 21.03 -20.04 23.32
CA LYS A 318 22.38 -19.48 23.54
C LYS A 318 22.31 -18.18 24.36
N ASP A 319 23.33 -17.95 25.19
CA ASP A 319 23.47 -16.71 25.95
C ASP A 319 23.61 -15.50 25.02
N ARG A 320 23.00 -14.38 25.43
CA ARG A 320 22.94 -13.15 24.66
C ARG A 320 22.98 -11.92 25.55
N PRO A 321 23.54 -10.80 25.06
CA PRO A 321 23.48 -9.55 25.78
C PRO A 321 22.02 -9.04 25.90
N PRO A 322 21.74 -8.23 26.94
CA PRO A 322 20.47 -7.51 27.04
C PRO A 322 20.22 -6.63 25.81
N ALA A 323 18.96 -6.49 25.43
CA ALA A 323 18.57 -5.63 24.33
C ALA A 323 18.80 -4.14 24.67
N ARG A 324 18.95 -3.32 23.64
CA ARG A 324 19.15 -1.88 23.80
C ARG A 324 17.86 -1.20 24.26
N ASN A 325 17.98 -0.30 25.24
CA ASN A 325 16.89 0.57 25.68
C ASN A 325 16.79 1.84 24.81
N GLY A 326 15.63 2.50 24.83
CA GLY A 326 15.39 3.75 24.09
C GLY A 326 15.19 3.59 22.57
N VAL A 327 15.12 2.36 22.06
CA VAL A 327 14.79 2.09 20.66
C VAL A 327 13.30 2.32 20.44
N ILE A 328 12.95 3.11 19.42
CA ILE A 328 11.57 3.46 19.10
C ILE A 328 11.17 2.76 17.81
N CYS A 329 9.98 2.17 17.78
CA CYS A 329 9.45 1.48 16.61
C CYS A 329 7.99 1.86 16.32
N ARG A 330 7.67 2.08 15.04
CA ARG A 330 6.36 2.56 14.55
C ARG A 330 5.66 1.55 13.65
N ASN A 331 4.38 1.36 13.89
CA ASN A 331 3.46 0.79 12.92
C ASN A 331 2.89 1.92 12.04
N LEU A 332 3.51 2.18 10.88
CA LEU A 332 3.18 3.34 10.03
C LEU A 332 1.67 3.45 9.76
N THR A 333 1.02 2.36 9.37
CA THR A 333 -0.41 2.34 9.07
C THR A 333 -1.28 2.72 10.26
N ARG A 334 -1.02 2.12 11.43
CA ARG A 334 -1.81 2.41 12.65
C ARG A 334 -1.51 3.80 13.19
N ASP A 335 -0.27 4.26 13.08
CA ASP A 335 0.16 5.55 13.62
C ASP A 335 -0.44 6.71 12.82
N LEU A 336 -0.54 6.59 11.49
CA LEU A 336 -1.28 7.54 10.66
C LEU A 336 -2.78 7.61 11.02
N LYS A 337 -3.40 6.47 11.35
CA LYS A 337 -4.79 6.43 11.83
C LYS A 337 -4.93 7.05 13.22
N TRP A 338 -3.94 6.84 14.09
CA TRP A 338 -3.87 7.48 15.39
C TRP A 338 -3.89 9.01 15.25
N TYR A 339 -3.05 9.57 14.38
CA TYR A 339 -3.06 11.01 14.07
C TYR A 339 -4.40 11.49 13.51
N GLU A 340 -5.01 10.73 12.59
CA GLU A 340 -6.34 11.04 12.04
C GLU A 340 -7.39 11.14 13.16
N CYS A 341 -7.44 10.16 14.07
CA CYS A 341 -8.39 10.16 15.20
C CYS A 341 -8.11 11.28 16.20
N VAL A 342 -6.84 11.57 16.50
CA VAL A 342 -6.45 12.69 17.39
C VAL A 342 -6.88 14.03 16.82
N LEU A 343 -6.63 14.26 15.52
CA LEU A 343 -7.01 15.52 14.85
C LEU A 343 -8.53 15.69 14.75
N ARG A 344 -9.28 14.58 14.67
CA ARG A 344 -10.76 14.56 14.64
C ARG A 344 -11.42 14.55 16.01
N ARG A 345 -10.67 14.33 17.08
CA ARG A 345 -11.20 14.08 18.44
C ARG A 345 -12.18 12.90 18.47
N ASP A 346 -11.77 11.80 17.83
CA ASP A 346 -12.58 10.61 17.59
C ASP A 346 -12.51 9.58 18.75
N ALA A 347 -12.73 10.05 19.98
CA ALA A 347 -12.84 9.26 21.21
C ALA A 347 -13.42 10.12 22.35
N PRO A 348 -14.21 9.56 23.29
CA PRO A 348 -14.74 10.30 24.41
C PRO A 348 -13.61 10.78 25.35
N GLU A 349 -13.70 12.03 25.82
CA GLU A 349 -12.69 12.66 26.69
C GLU A 349 -12.35 11.89 27.99
N PRO A 350 -13.27 11.13 28.64
CA PRO A 350 -12.92 10.34 29.83
C PRO A 350 -11.80 9.31 29.61
N PHE A 351 -11.57 8.88 28.37
CA PHE A 351 -10.60 7.83 28.05
C PHE A 351 -9.27 8.37 27.53
N VAL A 352 -9.27 9.56 26.95
CA VAL A 352 -8.16 10.05 26.13
C VAL A 352 -7.85 11.50 26.44
N ARG A 353 -6.61 11.75 26.86
CA ARG A 353 -6.06 13.11 26.88
C ARG A 353 -5.49 13.45 25.52
N TYR A 354 -6.18 14.30 24.76
CA TYR A 354 -5.72 14.70 23.43
C TYR A 354 -4.44 15.54 23.51
N PRO A 355 -3.40 15.22 22.72
CA PRO A 355 -2.25 16.10 22.57
C PRO A 355 -2.64 17.40 21.87
N SER A 356 -1.91 18.47 22.18
CA SER A 356 -2.05 19.75 21.48
C SER A 356 -1.63 19.63 20.01
N ARG A 357 -2.11 20.54 19.14
CA ARG A 357 -1.71 20.57 17.72
C ARG A 357 -0.19 20.70 17.53
N ARG A 358 0.50 21.42 18.43
CA ARG A 358 1.97 21.57 18.40
C ARG A 358 2.66 20.24 18.70
N GLN A 359 2.18 19.51 19.71
CA GLN A 359 2.70 18.17 20.04
C GLN A 359 2.46 17.17 18.89
N VAL A 360 1.28 17.20 18.27
CA VAL A 360 0.98 16.36 17.10
C VAL A 360 1.95 16.66 15.94
N LEU A 361 2.18 17.94 15.64
CA LEU A 361 3.10 18.33 14.57
C LEU A 361 4.54 17.89 14.88
N ALA A 362 4.99 18.08 16.13
CA ALA A 362 6.31 17.66 16.59
C ALA A 362 6.49 16.14 16.48
N ASP A 363 5.53 15.33 16.95
CA ASP A 363 5.63 13.87 16.83
C ASP A 363 5.56 13.41 15.37
N THR A 364 4.73 14.08 14.54
CA THR A 364 4.63 13.78 13.10
C THR A 364 5.97 14.00 12.39
N ALA A 365 6.73 15.04 12.78
CA ALA A 365 8.07 15.27 12.23
C ALA A 365 9.04 14.11 12.55
N LEU A 366 8.83 13.40 13.67
CA LEU A 366 9.65 12.25 14.05
C LEU A 366 9.40 11.01 13.18
N LEU A 367 8.38 10.99 12.30
CA LEU A 367 8.24 9.94 11.28
C LEU A 367 9.45 9.88 10.33
N PHE A 368 10.19 10.99 10.20
CA PHE A 368 11.39 11.07 9.35
C PHE A 368 12.70 10.94 10.14
N SER A 369 12.60 10.73 11.45
CA SER A 369 13.77 10.55 12.29
C SER A 369 14.50 9.26 11.92
N PRO A 370 15.81 9.28 11.62
CA PRO A 370 16.58 8.07 11.37
C PRO A 370 16.72 7.19 12.62
N ARG A 371 16.37 7.72 13.81
CA ARG A 371 16.35 6.97 15.07
C ARG A 371 15.11 6.09 15.23
N HIS A 372 14.08 6.30 14.40
CA HIS A 372 12.84 5.52 14.48
C HIS A 372 12.89 4.33 13.53
N HIS A 373 12.59 3.16 14.08
CA HIS A 373 12.37 1.95 13.32
C HIS A 373 10.89 1.84 12.93
N PHE A 374 10.62 0.98 11.94
CA PHE A 374 9.27 0.69 11.48
C PHE A 374 9.04 -0.80 11.40
N ASP A 375 7.78 -1.21 11.58
CA ASP A 375 7.38 -2.61 11.56
C ASP A 375 7.71 -3.30 10.24
N VAL A 376 7.58 -2.56 9.14
CA VAL A 376 7.67 -3.09 7.77
C VAL A 376 8.80 -2.46 6.99
N GLN A 377 8.96 -1.13 7.05
CA GLN A 377 9.93 -0.40 6.23
C GLN A 377 11.37 -0.72 6.66
N SER A 378 12.20 -1.14 5.70
CA SER A 378 13.61 -1.43 5.93
C SER A 378 14.43 -1.11 4.69
N TRP A 379 15.58 -0.46 4.86
CA TRP A 379 16.52 -0.19 3.76
C TRP A 379 17.12 -1.48 3.16
N ARG A 380 17.27 -2.52 3.97
CA ARG A 380 17.83 -3.82 3.54
C ARG A 380 16.80 -4.69 2.80
N ASP A 381 15.52 -4.38 2.97
CA ASP A 381 14.38 -5.10 2.39
C ASP A 381 13.22 -4.12 2.09
N PRO A 382 13.37 -3.28 1.05
CA PRO A 382 12.48 -2.13 0.83
C PRO A 382 11.12 -2.50 0.26
N LEU A 383 10.99 -3.62 -0.47
CA LEU A 383 9.79 -3.92 -1.26
C LEU A 383 8.52 -4.09 -0.40
N PRO A 384 8.53 -4.80 0.76
CA PRO A 384 7.36 -4.84 1.64
C PRO A 384 6.91 -3.46 2.11
N GLY A 385 7.85 -2.57 2.45
CA GLY A 385 7.55 -1.22 2.90
C GLY A 385 6.89 -0.37 1.81
N LEU A 386 7.37 -0.48 0.57
CA LEU A 386 6.77 0.20 -0.59
C LEU A 386 5.36 -0.32 -0.90
N VAL A 387 5.13 -1.62 -0.76
CA VAL A 387 3.81 -2.24 -0.91
C VAL A 387 2.83 -1.71 0.13
N GLU A 388 3.23 -1.64 1.41
CA GLU A 388 2.38 -1.08 2.47
C GLU A 388 2.02 0.39 2.19
N ILE A 389 3.01 1.21 1.84
CA ILE A 389 2.80 2.63 1.48
C ILE A 389 1.87 2.75 0.27
N GLY A 390 2.04 1.91 -0.74
CA GLY A 390 1.16 1.80 -1.88
C GLY A 390 -0.30 1.56 -1.51
N ARG A 391 -0.54 0.54 -0.68
CA ARG A 391 -1.87 0.18 -0.18
C ARG A 391 -2.49 1.33 0.64
N LEU A 392 -1.68 2.03 1.45
CA LEU A 392 -2.09 3.22 2.19
C LEU A 392 -2.56 4.33 1.26
N ILE A 393 -1.75 4.69 0.25
CA ILE A 393 -2.10 5.73 -0.72
C ILE A 393 -3.37 5.36 -1.48
N GLN A 394 -3.51 4.11 -1.93
CA GLN A 394 -4.73 3.64 -2.61
C GLN A 394 -5.97 3.78 -1.73
N THR A 395 -5.86 3.41 -0.45
CA THR A 395 -6.95 3.52 0.52
C THR A 395 -7.36 4.98 0.73
N GLN A 396 -6.38 5.89 0.88
CA GLN A 396 -6.65 7.31 1.05
C GLN A 396 -7.19 7.97 -0.23
N ALA A 397 -6.72 7.56 -1.42
CA ALA A 397 -7.23 8.03 -2.70
C ALA A 397 -8.69 7.61 -2.91
N ARG A 398 -9.05 6.36 -2.58
CA ARG A 398 -10.44 5.87 -2.60
C ARG A 398 -11.31 6.68 -1.65
N ARG A 399 -10.89 6.87 -0.39
CA ARG A 399 -11.60 7.70 0.59
C ARG A 399 -11.79 9.15 0.13
N GLY A 400 -10.77 9.76 -0.46
CA GLY A 400 -10.84 11.11 -1.02
C GLY A 400 -11.81 11.20 -2.20
N GLY A 401 -11.77 10.23 -3.12
CA GLY A 401 -12.71 10.10 -4.23
C GLY A 401 -14.15 9.92 -3.75
N ASP A 402 -14.36 9.05 -2.76
CA ASP A 402 -15.66 8.83 -2.13
C ASP A 402 -16.17 10.09 -1.42
N TYR A 403 -15.30 10.85 -0.76
CA TYR A 403 -15.66 12.12 -0.14
C TYR A 403 -16.08 13.17 -1.17
N LEU A 404 -15.29 13.36 -2.23
CA LEU A 404 -15.58 14.32 -3.31
C LEU A 404 -16.86 13.95 -4.06
N SER A 405 -17.03 12.66 -4.38
CA SER A 405 -18.26 12.09 -4.94
C SER A 405 -19.46 12.39 -4.04
N ALA A 406 -19.34 12.17 -2.73
CA ALA A 406 -20.41 12.45 -1.77
C ALA A 406 -20.75 13.94 -1.74
N GLN A 407 -19.74 14.81 -1.70
CA GLN A 407 -19.93 16.26 -1.70
C GLN A 407 -20.63 16.73 -2.99
N HIS A 408 -20.27 16.18 -4.15
CA HIS A 408 -20.94 16.47 -5.41
C HIS A 408 -22.41 16.03 -5.40
N LEU A 409 -22.72 14.82 -4.91
CA LEU A 409 -24.07 14.32 -4.71
C LEU A 409 -24.88 15.25 -3.77
N ARG A 410 -24.32 15.64 -2.61
CA ARG A 410 -24.97 16.56 -1.66
C ARG A 410 -25.31 17.90 -2.29
N ARG A 411 -24.40 18.47 -3.10
CA ARG A 411 -24.63 19.73 -3.83
C ARG A 411 -25.74 19.59 -4.88
N ARG A 412 -25.79 18.48 -5.62
CA ARG A 412 -26.86 18.20 -6.60
C ARG A 412 -28.22 18.04 -5.93
N GLN A 413 -28.26 17.35 -4.79
CA GLN A 413 -29.47 17.17 -3.99
C GLN A 413 -29.98 18.51 -3.43
N ALA A 414 -29.10 19.32 -2.85
CA ALA A 414 -29.46 20.67 -2.38
C ALA A 414 -29.95 21.57 -3.53
N ALA A 415 -29.31 21.50 -4.70
CA ALA A 415 -29.78 22.21 -5.89
C ALA A 415 -31.15 21.74 -6.37
N ALA A 416 -31.49 20.45 -6.24
CA ALA A 416 -32.81 19.93 -6.60
C ALA A 416 -33.91 20.45 -5.67
N TRP A 417 -33.62 20.58 -4.37
CA TRP A 417 -34.49 21.23 -3.39
C TRP A 417 -34.66 22.73 -3.70
N ARG A 418 -33.56 23.48 -3.81
CA ARG A 418 -33.57 24.92 -4.07
C ARG A 418 -34.25 25.32 -5.39
N LYS A 419 -34.10 24.52 -6.44
CA LYS A 419 -34.76 24.75 -7.75
C LYS A 419 -36.24 24.29 -7.77
N GLY A 420 -36.82 23.90 -6.64
CA GLY A 420 -38.21 23.46 -6.52
C GLY A 420 -38.54 22.21 -7.35
N ARG A 421 -37.54 21.41 -7.75
CA ARG A 421 -37.76 20.19 -8.54
C ARG A 421 -38.49 19.15 -7.71
N ILE A 422 -38.06 18.99 -6.46
CA ILE A 422 -38.64 18.01 -5.53
C ILE A 422 -40.05 18.47 -5.12
N SER A 423 -40.24 19.75 -4.79
CA SER A 423 -41.56 20.30 -4.46
C SER A 423 -42.58 20.10 -5.58
N ARG A 424 -42.19 20.32 -6.85
CA ARG A 424 -43.07 20.07 -8.01
C ARG A 424 -43.43 18.59 -8.17
N ARG A 425 -42.49 17.69 -7.94
CA ARG A 425 -42.76 16.25 -7.99
C ARG A 425 -43.64 15.80 -6.84
N LEU A 426 -43.40 16.32 -5.63
CA LEU A 426 -44.19 15.98 -4.44
C LEU A 426 -45.66 16.38 -4.63
N ARG A 427 -45.92 17.55 -5.24
CA ARG A 427 -47.29 17.96 -5.58
C ARG A 427 -47.99 17.03 -6.58
N LYS A 428 -47.26 16.37 -7.48
CA LYS A 428 -47.82 15.46 -8.49
C LYS A 428 -47.75 13.98 -8.11
N ALA A 429 -47.06 13.66 -7.01
CA ALA A 429 -46.90 12.28 -6.57
C ALA A 429 -48.23 11.74 -6.05
N SER A 430 -48.38 10.42 -6.16
CA SER A 430 -49.38 9.61 -5.47
C SER A 430 -48.71 8.69 -4.45
N HIS A 431 -47.46 8.26 -4.69
CA HIS A 431 -46.73 7.31 -3.82
C HIS A 431 -45.38 7.87 -3.37
N VAL A 432 -45.16 7.93 -2.05
CA VAL A 432 -43.91 8.37 -1.44
C VAL A 432 -43.33 7.26 -0.56
N LEU A 433 -42.07 6.91 -0.80
CA LEU A 433 -41.33 5.89 -0.06
C LEU A 433 -40.20 6.50 0.77
N PHE A 434 -40.20 6.27 2.07
CA PHE A 434 -39.07 6.59 2.96
C PHE A 434 -38.16 5.38 3.15
N LEU A 435 -36.85 5.58 3.04
CA LEU A 435 -35.89 4.49 3.01
C LEU A 435 -34.65 4.76 3.88
N CYS A 436 -34.35 3.82 4.79
CA CYS A 436 -33.10 3.81 5.56
C CYS A 436 -32.49 2.40 5.58
N TYR A 437 -31.45 2.14 6.37
CA TYR A 437 -30.90 0.79 6.48
C TYR A 437 -31.86 -0.17 7.19
N GLY A 438 -32.21 0.12 8.45
CA GLY A 438 -32.93 -0.81 9.31
C GLY A 438 -34.46 -0.80 9.20
N ASN A 439 -35.09 0.31 8.82
CA ASN A 439 -36.56 0.50 8.89
C ASN A 439 -37.21 0.14 10.25
N ILE A 440 -36.51 0.49 11.33
CA ILE A 440 -37.00 0.40 12.71
C ILE A 440 -36.88 1.73 13.46
N ASN A 441 -36.15 2.69 12.88
CA ASN A 441 -35.87 4.03 13.42
C ASN A 441 -36.32 5.09 12.40
N ARG A 442 -35.36 5.54 11.58
CA ARG A 442 -35.45 6.72 10.71
C ARG A 442 -36.60 6.70 9.68
N SER A 443 -36.69 5.66 8.85
CA SER A 443 -37.75 5.62 7.83
C SER A 443 -39.12 5.28 8.40
N ALA A 444 -39.17 4.53 9.51
CA ALA A 444 -40.41 4.22 10.22
C ALA A 444 -41.03 5.49 10.83
N ILE A 445 -40.23 6.30 11.55
CA ILE A 445 -40.73 7.56 12.10
C ILE A 445 -41.06 8.59 11.00
N ALA A 446 -40.29 8.62 9.91
CA ALA A 446 -40.62 9.46 8.76
C ALA A 446 -41.98 9.10 8.13
N GLU A 447 -42.32 7.81 8.04
CA GLU A 447 -43.64 7.37 7.57
C GLU A 447 -44.77 7.81 8.52
N VAL A 448 -44.63 7.58 9.82
CA VAL A 448 -45.65 7.97 10.80
C VAL A 448 -45.89 9.49 10.79
N LEU A 449 -44.81 10.27 10.80
CA LEU A 449 -44.90 11.73 10.70
C LEU A 449 -45.53 12.17 9.37
N ALA A 450 -45.12 11.58 8.24
CA ALA A 450 -45.68 11.94 6.94
C ALA A 450 -47.15 11.58 6.82
N ARG A 451 -47.61 10.43 7.34
CA ARG A 451 -49.04 10.06 7.36
C ARG A 451 -49.88 11.04 8.18
N ALA A 452 -49.32 11.61 9.24
CA ALA A 452 -50.02 12.59 10.08
C ALA A 452 -50.11 13.98 9.42
N HIS A 453 -49.12 14.37 8.60
CA HIS A 453 -48.97 15.75 8.13
C HIS A 453 -49.14 15.96 6.62
N PHE A 454 -49.08 14.90 5.80
CA PHE A 454 -49.25 15.02 4.35
C PHE A 454 -50.71 14.86 3.93
N PRO A 455 -51.10 15.39 2.75
CA PRO A 455 -52.46 15.23 2.24
C PRO A 455 -52.86 13.75 2.09
N PRO A 456 -54.13 13.39 2.39
CA PRO A 456 -54.60 12.01 2.41
C PRO A 456 -54.54 11.30 1.04
N ARG A 457 -54.41 12.07 -0.05
CA ARG A 457 -54.21 11.53 -1.40
C ARG A 457 -52.86 10.83 -1.61
N LEU A 458 -51.88 11.03 -0.72
CA LEU A 458 -50.55 10.42 -0.83
C LEU A 458 -50.51 9.09 -0.10
N THR A 459 -50.21 8.02 -0.83
CA THR A 459 -49.83 6.74 -0.25
C THR A 459 -48.40 6.82 0.28
N ILE A 460 -48.25 6.74 1.60
CA ILE A 460 -46.96 6.78 2.29
C ILE A 460 -46.54 5.38 2.70
N CYS A 461 -45.30 5.01 2.39
CA CYS A 461 -44.70 3.75 2.82
C CYS A 461 -43.27 3.98 3.32
N SER A 462 -42.77 3.06 4.14
CA SER A 462 -41.35 2.97 4.47
C SER A 462 -40.77 1.58 4.24
N ALA A 463 -39.47 1.53 3.96
CA ALA A 463 -38.72 0.30 3.78
C ALA A 463 -37.28 0.43 4.28
N GLY A 464 -36.59 -0.71 4.32
CA GLY A 464 -35.20 -0.84 4.74
C GLY A 464 -34.35 -1.70 3.81
N PHE A 465 -33.03 -1.56 3.88
CA PHE A 465 -32.08 -2.44 3.19
C PHE A 465 -31.71 -3.70 3.98
N HIS A 466 -32.11 -3.77 5.25
CA HIS A 466 -31.87 -4.92 6.09
C HIS A 466 -32.61 -6.16 5.52
N PRO A 467 -31.98 -7.35 5.50
CA PRO A 467 -32.54 -8.55 4.85
C PRO A 467 -33.76 -9.15 5.56
N GLN A 468 -34.01 -8.74 6.81
CA GLN A 468 -35.11 -9.23 7.64
C GLN A 468 -36.25 -8.21 7.76
N ALA A 469 -37.44 -8.61 7.34
CA ALA A 469 -38.70 -7.90 7.53
C ALA A 469 -39.39 -8.28 8.87
N GLY A 470 -40.47 -7.59 9.22
CA GLY A 470 -41.32 -7.89 10.37
C GLY A 470 -40.78 -7.47 11.75
N ARG A 471 -39.59 -6.84 11.83
CA ARG A 471 -39.03 -6.36 13.10
C ARG A 471 -39.86 -5.19 13.64
N ARG A 472 -40.03 -5.14 14.95
CA ARG A 472 -40.67 -4.01 15.64
C ARG A 472 -39.79 -2.75 15.53
N ALA A 473 -40.41 -1.58 15.65
CA ALA A 473 -39.67 -0.35 15.83
C ALA A 473 -38.73 -0.45 17.04
N ASP A 474 -37.61 0.25 16.98
CA ASP A 474 -36.65 0.31 18.07
C ASP A 474 -37.35 0.89 19.32
N PRO A 475 -37.25 0.24 20.50
CA PRO A 475 -37.92 0.72 21.70
C PRO A 475 -37.54 2.14 22.12
N VAL A 476 -36.31 2.57 21.85
CA VAL A 476 -35.83 3.92 22.20
C VAL A 476 -36.48 4.95 21.29
N MET A 477 -36.51 4.70 19.97
CA MET A 477 -37.20 5.59 19.03
C MET A 477 -38.71 5.60 19.25
N ALA A 478 -39.31 4.45 19.61
CA ALA A 478 -40.73 4.38 19.97
C ALA A 478 -41.04 5.24 21.21
N SER A 479 -40.20 5.17 22.24
CA SER A 479 -40.30 6.03 23.43
C SER A 479 -40.16 7.51 23.09
N VAL A 480 -39.14 7.89 22.32
CA VAL A 480 -38.93 9.28 21.86
C VAL A 480 -40.12 9.78 21.06
N ALA A 481 -40.66 8.97 20.14
CA ALA A 481 -41.83 9.32 19.35
C ALA A 481 -43.10 9.49 20.23
N GLN A 482 -43.32 8.58 21.18
CA GLN A 482 -44.46 8.61 22.09
C GLN A 482 -44.45 9.87 22.97
N GLN A 483 -43.28 10.27 23.47
CA GLN A 483 -43.10 11.52 24.22
C GLN A 483 -43.47 12.77 23.40
N GLN A 484 -43.42 12.67 22.07
CA GLN A 484 -43.80 13.74 21.14
C GLN A 484 -45.20 13.52 20.53
N GLY A 485 -45.98 12.56 21.05
CA GLY A 485 -47.36 12.30 20.65
C GLY A 485 -47.54 11.39 19.42
N TYR A 486 -46.51 10.66 18.99
CA TYR A 486 -46.58 9.74 17.84
C TYR A 486 -46.42 8.28 18.26
N ASP A 487 -47.26 7.39 17.73
CA ASP A 487 -47.19 5.95 18.02
C ASP A 487 -46.44 5.16 16.94
N LEU A 488 -45.40 4.44 17.35
CA LEU A 488 -44.62 3.52 16.52
C LEU A 488 -44.91 2.03 16.83
N SER A 489 -45.78 1.71 17.77
CA SER A 489 -46.04 0.35 18.27
C SER A 489 -46.51 -0.62 17.16
N ALA A 490 -47.30 -0.10 16.21
CA ALA A 490 -47.81 -0.83 15.05
C ALA A 490 -46.80 -0.95 13.90
N SER A 491 -45.70 -0.18 13.92
CA SER A 491 -44.72 -0.18 12.83
C SER A 491 -43.97 -1.52 12.75
N ARG A 492 -43.85 -2.04 11.54
CA ARG A 492 -43.10 -3.26 11.22
C ARG A 492 -42.15 -2.98 10.07
N SER A 493 -40.89 -3.38 10.22
CA SER A 493 -39.88 -3.18 9.20
C SER A 493 -40.22 -3.95 7.92
N GLN A 494 -40.01 -3.36 6.75
CA GLN A 494 -40.15 -3.99 5.45
C GLN A 494 -38.80 -4.01 4.73
N CYS A 495 -38.55 -5.05 3.94
CA CYS A 495 -37.40 -5.10 3.05
C CYS A 495 -37.72 -4.35 1.76
N LEU A 496 -36.81 -3.48 1.31
CA LEU A 496 -36.94 -2.81 0.03
C LEU A 496 -36.98 -3.85 -1.10
N THR A 497 -38.05 -3.84 -1.88
CA THR A 497 -38.16 -4.66 -3.09
C THR A 497 -38.07 -3.79 -4.35
N PRO A 498 -37.67 -4.35 -5.51
CA PRO A 498 -37.74 -3.65 -6.79
C PRO A 498 -39.15 -3.13 -7.11
N ALA A 499 -40.20 -3.88 -6.75
CA ALA A 499 -41.59 -3.47 -6.95
C ALA A 499 -41.96 -2.22 -6.12
N MET A 500 -41.56 -2.16 -4.85
CA MET A 500 -41.78 -0.97 -4.02
C MET A 500 -41.07 0.26 -4.59
N ALA A 501 -39.82 0.09 -5.03
CA ALA A 501 -39.06 1.17 -5.65
C ALA A 501 -39.64 1.60 -7.01
N ALA A 502 -40.20 0.66 -7.78
CA ALA A 502 -40.86 0.94 -9.05
C ALA A 502 -42.17 1.70 -8.85
N ALA A 503 -43.00 1.30 -7.88
CA ALA A 503 -44.29 1.91 -7.58
C ALA A 503 -44.19 3.33 -6.99
N ALA A 504 -43.12 3.64 -6.24
CA ALA A 504 -42.95 4.96 -5.63
C ALA A 504 -42.69 6.05 -6.68
N ASP A 505 -43.38 7.20 -6.61
CA ASP A 505 -43.08 8.38 -7.45
C ASP A 505 -41.88 9.17 -6.91
N LEU A 506 -41.69 9.12 -5.58
CA LEU A 506 -40.58 9.73 -4.87
C LEU A 506 -40.05 8.79 -3.80
N ILE A 507 -38.72 8.72 -3.70
CA ILE A 507 -38.02 7.96 -2.67
C ILE A 507 -37.15 8.93 -1.87
N PHE A 508 -37.33 9.00 -0.56
CA PHE A 508 -36.52 9.80 0.33
C PHE A 508 -35.59 8.91 1.17
N VAL A 509 -34.30 9.17 1.08
CA VAL A 509 -33.26 8.43 1.80
C VAL A 509 -32.54 9.30 2.83
N MET A 510 -32.00 8.62 3.85
CA MET A 510 -31.37 9.28 4.99
C MET A 510 -29.91 9.69 4.77
N GLU A 511 -29.19 9.00 3.87
CA GLU A 511 -27.74 9.12 3.73
C GLU A 511 -27.32 9.08 2.26
N VAL A 512 -26.18 9.69 1.93
CA VAL A 512 -25.58 9.61 0.59
C VAL A 512 -25.29 8.16 0.19
N GLU A 513 -24.92 7.30 1.13
CA GLU A 513 -24.64 5.89 0.81
C GLU A 513 -25.91 5.13 0.39
N HIS A 514 -27.08 5.47 0.94
CA HIS A 514 -28.36 4.94 0.47
C HIS A 514 -28.65 5.38 -0.98
N LEU A 515 -28.36 6.63 -1.36
CA LEU A 515 -28.47 7.08 -2.75
C LEU A 515 -27.57 6.29 -3.69
N ARG A 516 -26.32 6.04 -3.28
CA ARG A 516 -25.36 5.25 -4.06
C ARG A 516 -25.79 3.80 -4.19
N ARG A 517 -26.35 3.23 -3.13
CA ARG A 517 -26.88 1.88 -3.12
C ARG A 517 -28.06 1.75 -4.10
N ILE A 518 -29.05 2.65 -4.04
CA ILE A 518 -30.14 2.68 -5.03
C ILE A 518 -29.60 2.82 -6.46
N ARG A 519 -28.62 3.71 -6.69
CA ARG A 519 -28.05 3.88 -8.02
C ARG A 519 -27.34 2.63 -8.56
N ARG A 520 -26.79 1.78 -7.68
CA ARG A 520 -26.14 0.51 -8.04
C ARG A 520 -27.13 -0.62 -8.21
N GLU A 521 -28.04 -0.80 -7.25
CA GLU A 521 -28.94 -1.96 -7.16
C GLU A 521 -30.25 -1.75 -7.93
N LEU A 522 -30.74 -0.51 -8.01
CA LEU A 522 -32.02 -0.15 -8.65
C LEU A 522 -31.87 1.13 -9.51
N PRO A 523 -31.08 1.09 -10.61
CA PRO A 523 -30.74 2.29 -11.40
C PRO A 523 -31.96 3.09 -11.89
N ALA A 524 -33.05 2.41 -12.26
CA ALA A 524 -34.30 3.03 -12.70
C ALA A 524 -34.98 3.90 -11.62
N ALA A 525 -34.78 3.57 -10.34
CA ALA A 525 -35.31 4.34 -9.22
C ALA A 525 -34.43 5.56 -8.86
N SER A 526 -33.17 5.58 -9.29
CA SER A 526 -32.20 6.63 -8.90
C SER A 526 -32.64 8.05 -9.28
N ALA A 527 -33.36 8.22 -10.39
CA ALA A 527 -33.81 9.54 -10.85
C ALA A 527 -34.92 10.15 -9.98
N LYS A 528 -35.58 9.32 -9.15
CA LYS A 528 -36.65 9.70 -8.23
C LYS A 528 -36.26 9.57 -6.75
N THR A 529 -34.98 9.36 -6.46
CA THR A 529 -34.44 9.27 -5.09
C THR A 529 -33.75 10.56 -4.65
N PHE A 530 -34.10 11.04 -3.46
CA PHE A 530 -33.59 12.30 -2.90
C PHE A 530 -33.18 12.19 -1.43
N LEU A 531 -32.25 13.03 -0.97
CA LEU A 531 -31.91 13.13 0.46
C LEU A 531 -33.01 13.88 1.20
N LEU A 532 -33.50 13.29 2.29
CA LEU A 532 -34.55 13.88 3.13
C LEU A 532 -34.10 15.18 3.80
N ALA A 533 -32.87 15.20 4.34
CA ALA A 533 -32.31 16.34 5.07
C ALA A 533 -32.28 17.67 4.28
N GLY A 534 -32.37 17.61 2.95
CA GLY A 534 -32.43 18.81 2.12
C GLY A 534 -33.74 19.60 2.23
N ALA A 535 -34.79 19.02 2.82
CA ALA A 535 -36.09 19.68 2.99
C ALA A 535 -36.04 20.83 4.00
N ALA A 536 -35.38 20.64 5.15
CA ALA A 536 -35.34 21.64 6.22
C ALA A 536 -34.33 22.78 5.96
N GLU A 537 -33.24 22.51 5.25
CA GLU A 537 -32.17 23.51 4.97
C GLU A 537 -31.78 23.54 3.47
N PRO A 538 -32.66 23.96 2.55
CA PRO A 538 -32.40 23.90 1.10
C PRO A 538 -31.26 24.82 0.63
N GLN A 539 -30.85 25.81 1.44
CA GLN A 539 -29.75 26.72 1.15
C GLN A 539 -28.36 26.14 1.51
N ARG A 540 -28.29 25.02 2.24
CA ARG A 540 -27.05 24.37 2.64
C ARG A 540 -26.88 23.04 1.90
N ALA A 541 -25.66 22.53 1.86
CA ALA A 541 -25.41 21.19 1.31
C ALA A 541 -26.16 20.15 2.16
N CYS A 542 -26.91 19.23 1.52
CA CYS A 542 -27.68 18.22 2.22
C CYS A 542 -26.77 17.37 3.11
N ARG A 543 -27.04 17.38 4.42
CA ARG A 543 -26.36 16.52 5.40
C ARG A 543 -26.98 15.13 5.42
N ASP A 544 -26.31 14.18 6.05
CA ASP A 544 -26.90 12.87 6.32
C ASP A 544 -27.70 12.94 7.62
N ILE A 545 -28.77 12.15 7.68
CA ILE A 545 -29.49 11.82 8.92
C ILE A 545 -28.81 10.58 9.49
N ALA A 546 -27.87 10.77 10.42
CA ALA A 546 -27.10 9.70 11.04
C ALA A 546 -28.01 8.61 11.64
N ASP A 547 -27.58 7.35 11.57
CA ASP A 547 -28.32 6.26 12.18
C ASP A 547 -28.22 6.34 13.71
N PRO A 548 -29.35 6.46 14.45
CA PRO A 548 -29.28 6.49 15.90
C PRO A 548 -29.06 5.10 16.50
N PHE A 549 -29.16 4.02 15.71
CA PHE A 549 -29.13 2.66 16.23
C PHE A 549 -27.89 2.39 17.09
N GLY A 550 -28.14 2.11 18.37
CA GLY A 550 -27.13 1.79 19.36
C GLY A 550 -26.28 2.95 19.88
N HIS A 551 -26.75 4.17 19.66
CA HIS A 551 -26.21 5.38 20.26
C HIS A 551 -27.05 5.84 21.47
N SER A 552 -26.62 6.93 22.12
CA SER A 552 -27.28 7.49 23.30
C SER A 552 -28.71 7.98 23.02
N HIS A 553 -29.54 8.07 24.06
CA HIS A 553 -30.92 8.60 23.96
C HIS A 553 -30.96 9.99 23.29
N ALA A 554 -30.02 10.88 23.63
CA ALA A 554 -29.88 12.20 23.00
C ALA A 554 -29.63 12.12 21.49
N THR A 555 -28.95 11.07 21.00
CA THR A 555 -28.76 10.86 19.55
C THR A 555 -30.08 10.46 18.87
N TYR A 556 -30.92 9.67 19.54
CA TYR A 556 -32.27 9.33 19.06
C TYR A 556 -33.16 10.57 18.98
N GLU A 557 -33.16 11.42 20.02
CA GLU A 557 -33.90 12.69 20.05
C GLU A 557 -33.46 13.64 18.92
N GLY A 558 -32.15 13.82 18.74
CA GLY A 558 -31.61 14.65 17.65
C GLY A 558 -31.98 14.11 16.27
N CYS A 559 -32.00 12.78 16.10
CA CYS A 559 -32.45 12.13 14.87
C CYS A 559 -33.94 12.37 14.60
N PHE A 560 -34.79 12.18 15.62
CA PHE A 560 -36.23 12.47 15.56
C PHE A 560 -36.48 13.92 15.14
N ALA A 561 -35.86 14.87 15.84
CA ALA A 561 -36.05 16.30 15.59
C ALA A 561 -35.69 16.70 14.15
N MET A 562 -34.60 16.15 13.61
CA MET A 562 -34.19 16.41 12.23
C MET A 562 -35.19 15.83 11.21
N ILE A 563 -35.72 14.63 11.45
CA ILE A 563 -36.74 14.02 10.57
C ILE A 563 -38.04 14.84 10.65
N ALA A 564 -38.50 15.18 11.84
CA ALA A 564 -39.69 16.00 12.07
C ALA A 564 -39.58 17.34 11.34
N ALA A 565 -38.45 18.06 11.46
CA ALA A 565 -38.22 19.31 10.74
C ALA A 565 -38.29 19.14 9.20
N CYS A 566 -37.75 18.04 8.67
CA CYS A 566 -37.80 17.76 7.24
C CYS A 566 -39.23 17.46 6.75
N ILE A 567 -39.97 16.62 7.49
CA ILE A 567 -41.35 16.28 7.16
C ILE A 567 -42.25 17.52 7.26
N GLY A 568 -42.11 18.34 8.31
CA GLY A 568 -42.86 19.59 8.44
C GLY A 568 -42.61 20.54 7.27
N ALA A 569 -41.35 20.74 6.86
CA ALA A 569 -41.02 21.56 5.69
C ALA A 569 -41.62 21.00 4.39
N MET A 570 -41.71 19.68 4.24
CA MET A 570 -42.33 19.03 3.07
C MET A 570 -43.85 19.15 3.06
N ALA A 571 -44.50 19.06 4.22
CA ALA A 571 -45.95 19.18 4.37
C ALA A 571 -46.42 20.54 3.84
N SER A 572 -45.77 21.63 4.26
CA SER A 572 -46.07 22.99 3.77
C SER A 572 -45.91 23.16 2.26
N LEU A 573 -44.99 22.42 1.63
CA LEU A 573 -44.75 22.46 0.18
C LEU A 573 -45.78 21.65 -0.62
N SER A 574 -46.46 20.70 0.03
CA SER A 574 -47.42 19.79 -0.58
C SER A 574 -48.85 20.37 -0.67
N THR A 575 -49.17 21.39 0.13
CA THR A 575 -50.52 21.99 0.28
C THR A 575 -50.74 23.32 -0.46
N HIS A 576 -49.70 23.98 -0.99
CA HIS A 576 -49.75 25.32 -1.61
C HIS A 576 -50.53 25.45 -2.95
N GLY A 577 -51.56 24.63 -3.18
CA GLY A 577 -52.48 24.72 -4.33
C GLY A 577 -53.96 24.66 -3.96
N GLU A 578 -54.31 24.37 -2.71
CA GLU A 578 -55.66 24.41 -2.14
C GLU A 578 -55.61 25.39 -0.95
N GLY A 579 -56.70 26.13 -0.69
CA GLY A 579 -56.73 27.36 0.13
C GLY A 579 -55.86 27.39 1.40
N ARG A 580 -55.36 28.59 1.73
CA ARG A 580 -54.49 28.87 2.89
C ARG A 580 -55.11 28.37 4.21
N HIS A 581 -54.78 27.14 4.60
CA HIS A 581 -54.78 26.73 6.00
C HIS A 581 -53.32 26.74 6.49
N GLU A 582 -53.03 27.56 7.50
CA GLU A 582 -51.75 27.51 8.21
C GLU A 582 -51.61 26.12 8.85
N ILE A 583 -50.65 25.33 8.37
CA ILE A 583 -50.24 24.10 9.05
C ILE A 583 -49.47 24.54 10.29
N ALA A 584 -49.99 24.22 11.48
CA ALA A 584 -49.29 24.48 12.74
C ALA A 584 -47.87 23.86 12.67
N PRO A 585 -46.81 24.59 13.04
CA PRO A 585 -45.47 24.02 13.08
C PRO A 585 -45.50 22.78 13.98
N ILE A 586 -44.78 21.71 13.58
CA ILE A 586 -44.61 20.52 14.42
C ILE A 586 -43.93 21.00 15.71
N ALA A 587 -44.72 21.23 16.75
CA ALA A 587 -44.27 21.77 18.02
C ALA A 587 -43.36 20.75 18.69
N LEU A 588 -42.05 20.97 18.58
CA LEU A 588 -41.07 20.34 19.45
C LEU A 588 -41.30 20.92 20.84
N GLY A 589 -41.57 20.07 21.83
CA GLY A 589 -41.69 20.50 23.23
C GLY A 589 -40.49 21.38 23.62
N SER A 590 -40.75 22.48 24.32
CA SER A 590 -39.88 23.64 24.56
C SER A 590 -38.60 23.39 25.38
N GLY A 591 -38.09 22.16 25.45
CA GLY A 591 -36.90 21.78 26.22
C GLY A 591 -35.59 21.65 25.44
N LEU A 592 -35.59 21.74 24.10
CA LEU A 592 -34.46 21.34 23.25
C LEU A 592 -33.93 22.48 22.37
N MET A 593 -33.50 23.59 22.98
CA MET A 593 -32.62 24.55 22.30
C MET A 593 -31.80 25.35 23.31
N ARG A 594 -30.65 24.82 23.74
CA ARG A 594 -29.54 25.62 24.30
C ARG A 594 -28.26 24.78 24.30
N ALA A 595 -27.54 24.79 23.18
CA ALA A 595 -26.10 24.52 23.11
C ALA A 595 -25.56 24.86 21.71
N THR A 596 -25.50 26.14 21.36
CA THR A 596 -24.56 26.61 20.33
C THR A 596 -23.83 27.82 20.86
N GLY A 597 -22.56 27.63 21.18
CA GLY A 597 -21.65 28.67 21.65
C GLY A 597 -21.60 29.83 20.66
N GLN A 598 -21.91 31.00 21.21
CA GLN A 598 -21.71 32.32 20.62
C GLN A 598 -20.21 32.59 20.62
N THR A 599 -19.62 32.83 19.45
CA THR A 599 -18.31 33.49 19.37
C THR A 599 -18.44 34.70 18.46
N ASP A 600 -18.00 35.83 18.99
CA ASP A 600 -18.04 37.14 18.38
C ASP A 600 -17.29 37.20 17.04
N ARG A 601 -17.85 37.99 16.12
CA ARG A 601 -17.15 38.55 14.95
C ARG A 601 -16.82 40.01 15.23
N PRO A 602 -15.72 40.51 14.64
CA PRO A 602 -15.83 41.75 13.87
C PRO A 602 -15.12 41.62 12.50
N PRO A 603 -15.03 42.67 11.65
CA PRO A 603 -15.87 42.81 10.47
C PRO A 603 -15.15 42.53 9.14
N ARG A 604 -15.95 42.56 8.07
CA ARG A 604 -15.58 42.33 6.67
C ARG A 604 -14.69 43.45 6.12
N GLY A 605 -13.67 43.05 5.37
CA GLY A 605 -13.04 43.84 4.31
C GLY A 605 -12.52 42.87 3.24
N SER A 606 -13.04 42.99 2.02
CA SER A 606 -12.59 42.29 0.81
C SER A 606 -12.25 43.38 -0.22
N PRO A 607 -11.26 43.17 -1.12
CA PRO A 607 -11.53 42.34 -2.30
C PRO A 607 -10.36 41.42 -2.74
N SER A 608 -10.70 40.46 -3.58
CA SER A 608 -9.81 39.49 -4.22
C SER A 608 -9.26 40.02 -5.58
N PRO A 609 -8.55 39.23 -6.40
CA PRO A 609 -7.10 39.31 -6.60
C PRO A 609 -6.71 39.73 -8.03
N ARG A 610 -5.56 40.38 -8.20
CA ARG A 610 -4.94 40.55 -9.53
C ARG A 610 -3.44 40.26 -9.51
N SER A 611 -3.06 39.34 -10.40
CA SER A 611 -1.81 39.21 -11.16
C SER A 611 -0.46 39.43 -10.45
N TRP A 612 0.20 38.33 -10.09
CA TRP A 612 1.66 38.28 -9.87
C TRP A 612 2.42 37.63 -11.05
N LEU A 613 1.72 37.39 -12.17
CA LEU A 613 2.22 36.74 -13.40
C LEU A 613 2.57 37.77 -14.51
N ASP A 614 3.22 38.88 -14.16
CA ASP A 614 3.66 39.92 -15.13
C ASP A 614 5.12 40.35 -14.98
N ARG A 615 5.97 39.51 -14.39
CA ARG A 615 7.42 39.73 -14.43
C ARG A 615 8.12 38.44 -14.83
N LEU A 616 8.41 38.32 -16.13
CA LEU A 616 9.67 37.83 -16.71
C LEU A 616 9.45 37.38 -18.17
N VAL A 617 9.36 38.32 -19.12
CA VAL A 617 9.77 38.07 -20.52
C VAL A 617 10.27 39.38 -21.16
N HIS A 618 11.35 39.24 -21.94
CA HIS A 618 11.94 40.10 -22.99
C HIS A 618 13.25 40.86 -22.63
N PRO A 619 14.12 41.18 -23.61
CA PRO A 619 15.00 40.23 -24.33
C PRO A 619 16.44 40.78 -24.60
N ARG A 620 17.33 39.90 -25.09
CA ARG A 620 18.48 40.14 -26.01
C ARG A 620 19.54 41.22 -25.70
N SER A 621 20.79 40.75 -25.63
CA SER A 621 21.97 41.40 -26.25
C SER A 621 22.85 40.28 -26.86
N GLN A 622 22.92 40.21 -28.18
CA GLN A 622 24.05 40.66 -29.01
C GLN A 622 25.35 39.89 -28.77
N LEU A 623 25.75 39.07 -29.75
CA LEU A 623 27.14 39.03 -30.21
C LEU A 623 27.21 38.55 -31.67
N ALA A 624 28.04 39.30 -32.39
CA ALA A 624 28.22 39.46 -33.82
C ALA A 624 28.55 38.22 -34.67
N ASN A 625 28.19 38.36 -35.94
CA ASN A 625 28.72 37.65 -37.11
C ASN A 625 30.26 37.74 -37.21
N SER A 626 30.89 36.66 -37.67
CA SER A 626 32.02 36.76 -38.60
C SER A 626 31.96 35.64 -39.65
N THR A 627 32.19 36.05 -40.89
CA THR A 627 32.23 35.25 -42.12
C THR A 627 33.68 35.00 -42.55
N HIS A 628 33.90 33.91 -43.32
CA HIS A 628 35.07 33.50 -44.14
C HIS A 628 36.08 32.50 -43.54
N PRO A 629 36.87 31.76 -44.35
CA PRO A 629 36.64 31.15 -45.68
C PRO A 629 37.02 29.64 -45.74
N ARG A 630 36.88 29.02 -46.92
CA ARG A 630 37.28 27.62 -47.23
C ARG A 630 38.82 27.44 -47.29
N ASN A 631 39.25 26.21 -47.02
CA ASN A 631 40.53 25.56 -47.38
C ASN A 631 41.83 26.09 -46.75
N ALA A 632 42.16 25.57 -45.56
CA ALA A 632 43.54 25.29 -45.16
C ALA A 632 43.54 24.07 -44.21
N ARG A 633 44.28 23.00 -44.54
CA ARG A 633 44.48 21.87 -43.62
C ARG A 633 45.33 22.35 -42.43
N PRO A 634 44.89 22.20 -41.17
CA PRO A 634 45.76 22.47 -40.03
C PRO A 634 46.83 21.38 -39.95
N SER A 635 48.09 21.78 -40.01
CA SER A 635 49.25 20.93 -39.74
C SER A 635 49.18 20.40 -38.31
N GLY A 636 48.99 19.08 -38.15
CA GLY A 636 48.96 18.39 -36.85
C GLY A 636 47.89 17.32 -36.66
N MET A 637 47.02 17.05 -37.65
CA MET A 637 46.06 15.93 -37.53
C MET A 637 46.72 14.58 -37.87
N THR A 638 46.68 13.65 -36.91
CA THR A 638 47.14 12.26 -37.01
C THR A 638 46.07 11.29 -37.55
N TYR A 639 44.93 11.82 -38.03
CA TYR A 639 43.84 11.03 -38.62
C TYR A 639 43.21 11.73 -39.83
N GLN A 640 42.60 10.96 -40.71
CA GLN A 640 41.81 11.40 -41.86
C GLN A 640 40.37 10.92 -41.75
N GLU A 641 39.40 11.79 -42.05
CA GLU A 641 37.98 11.46 -42.11
C GLU A 641 37.45 11.59 -43.53
N SER A 642 36.84 10.53 -44.05
CA SER A 642 36.29 10.50 -45.42
C SER A 642 34.81 10.11 -45.39
N PRO A 643 33.88 10.93 -45.91
CA PRO A 643 32.48 10.57 -46.07
C PRO A 643 32.32 9.50 -47.14
N ILE A 644 31.38 8.58 -46.89
CA ILE A 644 31.06 7.49 -47.81
C ILE A 644 29.56 7.39 -47.99
N LEU A 645 29.16 6.98 -49.20
CA LEU A 645 27.82 6.49 -49.48
C LEU A 645 27.91 4.97 -49.64
N LEU A 646 27.14 4.26 -48.82
CA LEU A 646 27.02 2.80 -48.89
C LEU A 646 25.63 2.42 -49.39
N VAL A 647 25.53 1.31 -50.12
CA VAL A 647 24.27 0.88 -50.75
C VAL A 647 23.74 -0.34 -49.99
N CYS A 648 22.57 -0.21 -49.37
CA CYS A 648 21.87 -1.30 -48.71
C CYS A 648 20.51 -1.50 -49.39
N ARG A 649 20.31 -2.66 -50.03
CA ARG A 649 19.06 -3.03 -50.74
C ARG A 649 18.54 -1.92 -51.66
N GLY A 650 19.44 -1.30 -52.44
CA GLY A 650 19.12 -0.23 -53.38
C GLY A 650 18.90 1.15 -52.76
N ARG A 651 19.12 1.33 -51.45
CA ARG A 651 19.06 2.63 -50.75
C ARG A 651 20.45 3.12 -50.38
N ARG A 652 20.69 4.43 -50.49
CA ARG A 652 21.97 5.05 -50.14
C ARG A 652 21.99 5.45 -48.67
N LEU A 653 22.97 4.94 -47.92
CA LEU A 653 23.20 5.29 -46.53
C LEU A 653 24.49 6.12 -46.39
N VAL A 654 24.50 7.01 -45.42
CA VAL A 654 25.61 7.93 -45.18
C VAL A 654 26.50 7.40 -44.07
N GLY A 655 27.79 7.28 -44.36
CA GLY A 655 28.82 6.88 -43.40
C GLY A 655 30.01 7.82 -43.40
N LEU A 656 30.84 7.72 -42.36
CA LEU A 656 32.14 8.38 -42.26
C LEU A 656 33.18 7.38 -41.80
N VAL A 657 34.21 7.18 -42.62
CA VAL A 657 35.37 6.37 -42.26
C VAL A 657 36.42 7.29 -41.65
N THR A 658 36.97 6.89 -40.51
CA THR A 658 38.12 7.54 -39.88
C THR A 658 39.31 6.60 -39.94
N THR A 659 40.37 7.01 -40.62
CA THR A 659 41.64 6.27 -40.78
C THR A 659 42.80 7.01 -40.12
N PRO A 660 43.87 6.31 -39.70
CA PRO A 660 45.16 6.93 -39.41
C PRO A 660 45.73 7.66 -40.65
N CYS A 661 46.64 8.62 -40.45
CA CYS A 661 47.36 9.27 -41.54
C CYS A 661 48.39 8.32 -42.22
N GLU A 662 48.75 8.61 -43.47
CA GLU A 662 49.71 7.80 -44.25
C GLU A 662 51.05 7.64 -43.52
N GLY A 663 51.52 6.39 -43.37
CA GLY A 663 52.79 6.04 -42.73
C GLY A 663 52.69 5.47 -41.31
N GLU A 664 51.52 5.55 -40.65
CA GLU A 664 51.31 4.97 -39.33
C GLU A 664 50.94 3.46 -39.40
N ARG A 665 51.14 2.74 -38.29
CA ARG A 665 50.84 1.29 -38.22
C ARG A 665 49.33 1.08 -38.13
N HIS A 666 48.75 0.36 -39.08
CA HIS A 666 47.32 0.02 -39.06
C HIS A 666 47.11 -1.25 -38.23
N ALA A 667 46.14 -1.21 -37.30
CA ALA A 667 45.64 -2.41 -36.65
C ALA A 667 44.92 -3.31 -37.67
N GLU A 668 45.07 -4.62 -37.53
CA GLU A 668 44.35 -5.61 -38.34
C GLU A 668 42.88 -5.79 -37.89
N VAL A 669 42.48 -5.12 -36.80
CA VAL A 669 41.12 -5.11 -36.26
C VAL A 669 40.55 -3.69 -36.33
N GLY A 670 39.36 -3.55 -36.94
CA GLY A 670 38.65 -2.28 -37.09
C GLY A 670 37.52 -2.13 -36.07
N LEU A 671 36.90 -0.95 -36.04
CA LEU A 671 35.70 -0.68 -35.23
C LEU A 671 34.53 -0.23 -36.11
N LEU A 672 33.38 -0.92 -36.01
CA LEU A 672 32.12 -0.43 -36.57
C LEU A 672 31.25 0.14 -35.45
N ILE A 673 30.99 1.45 -35.52
CA ILE A 673 30.15 2.17 -34.55
C ILE A 673 28.71 2.17 -35.06
N LEU A 674 27.86 1.44 -34.36
CA LEU A 674 26.43 1.35 -34.60
C LEU A 674 25.71 2.54 -33.94
N VAL A 675 24.79 3.14 -34.69
CA VAL A 675 24.00 4.29 -34.25
C VAL A 675 22.63 3.80 -33.76
N GLY A 676 22.19 4.29 -32.61
CA GLY A 676 20.95 3.85 -31.95
C GLY A 676 20.16 4.99 -31.31
N GLY A 677 18.86 4.79 -31.13
CA GLY A 677 17.90 5.78 -30.66
C GLY A 677 17.71 6.92 -31.66
N SER A 678 17.39 8.12 -31.15
CA SER A 678 17.27 9.34 -31.96
C SER A 678 18.62 9.98 -32.32
N GLN A 679 19.71 9.20 -32.31
CA GLN A 679 21.05 9.68 -32.62
C GLN A 679 21.38 9.45 -34.10
N TYR A 680 22.32 10.22 -34.63
CA TYR A 680 22.93 10.01 -35.93
C TYR A 680 24.46 9.88 -35.75
N ARG A 681 25.20 9.66 -36.84
CA ARG A 681 26.65 9.36 -36.93
C ARG A 681 27.59 10.29 -36.13
N ALA A 682 27.14 11.46 -35.68
CA ALA A 682 27.93 12.29 -34.77
C ALA A 682 27.98 11.75 -33.32
N GLY A 683 26.89 11.09 -32.89
CA GLY A 683 26.64 10.65 -31.51
C GLY A 683 26.31 11.80 -30.56
N SER A 684 25.57 11.50 -29.49
CA SER A 684 25.29 12.49 -28.43
C SER A 684 26.59 13.08 -27.88
N HIS A 685 26.65 14.40 -27.71
CA HIS A 685 27.85 15.12 -27.26
C HIS A 685 29.12 14.80 -28.10
N ARG A 686 28.94 14.48 -29.39
CA ARG A 686 29.99 14.09 -30.34
C ARG A 686 30.75 12.82 -29.93
N GLN A 687 30.19 11.98 -29.08
CA GLN A 687 30.88 10.80 -28.54
C GLN A 687 31.43 9.88 -29.63
N PHE A 688 30.65 9.58 -30.67
CA PHE A 688 31.08 8.68 -31.75
C PHE A 688 32.20 9.32 -32.58
N THR A 689 32.12 10.63 -32.79
CA THR A 689 33.16 11.39 -33.50
C THR A 689 34.47 11.43 -32.71
N LEU A 690 34.41 11.70 -31.41
CA LEU A 690 35.59 11.78 -30.56
C LEU A 690 36.25 10.40 -30.40
N LEU A 691 35.44 9.35 -30.17
CA LEU A 691 35.92 7.98 -30.10
C LEU A 691 36.65 7.55 -31.37
N ALA A 692 36.04 7.74 -32.54
CA ALA A 692 36.64 7.38 -33.82
C ALA A 692 37.99 8.06 -34.07
N ARG A 693 38.11 9.34 -33.71
CA ARG A 693 39.36 10.11 -33.85
C ARG A 693 40.44 9.63 -32.89
N ALA A 694 40.09 9.39 -31.63
CA ALA A 694 41.02 8.90 -30.62
C ALA A 694 41.51 7.47 -30.89
N LEU A 695 40.71 6.66 -31.58
CA LEU A 695 41.12 5.32 -32.02
C LEU A 695 42.01 5.38 -33.27
N ALA A 696 41.75 6.32 -34.18
CA ALA A 696 42.60 6.52 -35.34
C ALA A 696 44.03 6.96 -34.95
N THR A 697 44.19 7.77 -33.89
CA THR A 697 45.53 8.08 -33.34
C THR A 697 46.25 6.88 -32.71
N GLN A 698 45.58 5.74 -32.59
CA GLN A 698 46.13 4.47 -32.10
C GLN A 698 46.22 3.43 -33.22
N GLY A 699 46.09 3.84 -34.49
CA GLY A 699 46.19 2.96 -35.65
C GLY A 699 44.91 2.19 -36.00
N ILE A 700 43.78 2.44 -35.32
CA ILE A 700 42.53 1.69 -35.51
C ILE A 700 41.64 2.42 -36.51
N VAL A 701 41.27 1.72 -37.59
CA VAL A 701 40.29 2.20 -38.56
C VAL A 701 38.88 2.04 -38.01
N SER A 702 38.04 3.06 -38.15
CA SER A 702 36.64 2.99 -37.73
C SER A 702 35.67 3.51 -38.80
N LEU A 703 34.47 2.91 -38.82
CA LEU A 703 33.32 3.39 -39.60
C LEU A 703 32.17 3.70 -38.66
N ARG A 704 31.52 4.85 -38.87
CA ARG A 704 30.24 5.20 -38.27
C ARG A 704 29.25 5.57 -39.36
N PHE A 705 28.01 5.10 -39.27
CA PHE A 705 27.02 5.28 -40.34
C PHE A 705 25.60 5.39 -39.80
N ASP A 706 24.72 6.00 -40.58
CA ASP A 706 23.29 6.12 -40.27
C ASP A 706 22.51 4.98 -40.94
N TYR A 707 21.63 4.28 -40.22
CA TYR A 707 20.75 3.26 -40.83
C TYR A 707 19.76 3.89 -41.82
N ARG A 708 19.05 3.05 -42.55
CA ARG A 708 17.93 3.49 -43.41
C ARG A 708 16.93 4.31 -42.58
N GLY A 709 16.52 5.45 -43.15
CA GLY A 709 15.57 6.37 -42.53
C GLY A 709 16.09 7.11 -41.29
N MET A 710 17.42 7.21 -41.13
CA MET A 710 18.07 8.05 -40.11
C MET A 710 19.03 9.07 -40.71
N GLY A 711 19.10 10.26 -40.12
CA GLY A 711 19.97 11.33 -40.57
C GLY A 711 19.72 11.68 -42.04
N ASP A 712 20.77 11.59 -42.85
CA ASP A 712 20.73 11.85 -44.30
C ASP A 712 20.59 10.57 -45.14
N SER A 713 20.43 9.39 -44.50
CA SER A 713 20.29 8.10 -45.18
C SER A 713 18.88 7.87 -45.72
N GLU A 714 18.78 7.29 -46.91
CA GLU A 714 17.50 7.01 -47.58
C GLU A 714 16.73 5.84 -46.93
N GLY A 715 15.42 5.78 -47.20
CA GLY A 715 14.55 4.68 -46.80
C GLY A 715 13.69 5.01 -45.57
N GLU A 716 12.91 4.02 -45.13
CA GLU A 716 12.06 4.11 -43.94
C GLU A 716 12.85 3.86 -42.66
N THR A 717 12.46 4.54 -41.59
CA THR A 717 13.02 4.34 -40.24
C THR A 717 12.84 2.90 -39.80
N ARG A 718 13.91 2.30 -39.24
CA ARG A 718 13.94 0.91 -38.80
C ARG A 718 14.03 0.80 -37.29
N ASP A 719 13.39 -0.22 -36.75
CA ASP A 719 13.61 -0.67 -35.38
C ASP A 719 14.95 -1.40 -35.28
N PHE A 720 15.60 -1.34 -34.11
CA PHE A 720 16.91 -1.94 -33.86
C PHE A 720 16.94 -3.48 -34.04
N THR A 721 15.78 -4.15 -34.02
CA THR A 721 15.66 -5.58 -34.33
C THR A 721 15.80 -5.90 -35.83
N ALA A 722 15.68 -4.90 -36.71
CA ALA A 722 15.56 -5.05 -38.17
C ALA A 722 16.70 -4.37 -38.97
N VAL A 723 17.87 -4.16 -38.36
CA VAL A 723 19.01 -3.42 -38.96
C VAL A 723 20.13 -4.32 -39.49
N ASP A 724 19.96 -5.64 -39.48
CA ASP A 724 21.02 -6.60 -39.87
C ASP A 724 21.58 -6.34 -41.27
N ALA A 725 20.71 -6.04 -42.24
CA ALA A 725 21.12 -5.73 -43.61
C ALA A 725 21.95 -4.43 -43.70
N ASP A 726 21.67 -3.46 -42.81
CA ASP A 726 22.38 -2.18 -42.76
C ASP A 726 23.78 -2.37 -42.17
N ILE A 727 23.90 -3.19 -41.12
CA ILE A 727 25.18 -3.58 -40.52
C ILE A 727 26.03 -4.34 -41.55
N ALA A 728 25.46 -5.32 -42.26
CA ALA A 728 26.16 -6.07 -43.30
C ALA A 728 26.72 -5.16 -44.40
N ALA A 729 25.91 -4.24 -44.94
CA ALA A 729 26.33 -3.31 -45.99
C ALA A 729 27.44 -2.35 -45.52
N ALA A 730 27.39 -1.93 -44.25
CA ALA A 730 28.44 -1.11 -43.65
C ALA A 730 29.75 -1.90 -43.49
N LEU A 731 29.69 -3.16 -43.08
CA LEU A 731 30.84 -4.05 -43.01
C LEU A 731 31.47 -4.27 -44.38
N ASP A 732 30.67 -4.58 -45.41
CA ASP A 732 31.17 -4.74 -46.78
C ASP A 732 31.91 -3.48 -47.25
N SER A 733 31.34 -2.31 -46.96
CA SER A 733 31.92 -1.02 -47.33
C SER A 733 33.22 -0.70 -46.56
N LEU A 734 33.33 -1.14 -45.31
CA LEU A 734 34.52 -0.98 -44.48
C LEU A 734 35.67 -1.88 -44.97
N PHE A 735 35.41 -3.18 -45.18
CA PHE A 735 36.40 -4.13 -45.66
C PHE A 735 36.89 -3.81 -47.07
N ALA A 736 36.01 -3.33 -47.96
CA ALA A 736 36.41 -2.89 -49.30
C ALA A 736 37.39 -1.69 -49.28
N ARG A 737 37.33 -0.85 -48.25
CA ARG A 737 38.17 0.37 -48.13
C ARG A 737 39.42 0.17 -47.29
N ALA A 738 39.40 -0.80 -46.38
CA ALA A 738 40.51 -1.12 -45.52
C ALA A 738 40.90 -2.60 -45.70
N PRO A 739 41.57 -2.96 -46.82
CA PRO A 739 41.88 -4.35 -47.16
C PRO A 739 42.85 -5.03 -46.19
N LYS A 740 43.48 -4.27 -45.28
CA LYS A 740 44.33 -4.79 -44.20
C LYS A 740 43.53 -5.29 -42.98
N LEU A 741 42.22 -5.04 -42.92
CA LEU A 741 41.37 -5.52 -41.84
C LEU A 741 41.13 -7.03 -41.98
N ARG A 742 41.41 -7.76 -40.91
CA ARG A 742 41.08 -9.19 -40.78
C ARG A 742 39.77 -9.42 -40.03
N SER A 743 39.45 -8.55 -39.08
CA SER A 743 38.20 -8.62 -38.32
C SER A 743 37.76 -7.24 -37.81
N VAL A 744 36.58 -7.19 -37.21
CA VAL A 744 35.97 -5.96 -36.70
C VAL A 744 35.37 -6.18 -35.31
N VAL A 745 35.43 -5.14 -34.49
CA VAL A 745 34.65 -5.03 -33.24
C VAL A 745 33.41 -4.19 -33.51
N LEU A 746 32.24 -4.65 -33.07
CA LEU A 746 31.02 -3.83 -33.11
C LEU A 746 30.90 -3.03 -31.80
N TRP A 747 30.61 -1.75 -31.94
CA TRP A 747 30.40 -0.85 -30.80
C TRP A 747 29.00 -0.27 -30.86
N GLY A 748 28.25 -0.36 -29.75
CA GLY A 748 26.89 0.16 -29.70
C GLY A 748 26.51 0.69 -28.33
N LEU A 749 25.52 1.59 -28.30
CA LEU A 749 24.93 2.17 -27.10
C LEU A 749 23.41 1.93 -27.11
N CYS A 750 22.85 1.49 -25.98
CA CYS A 750 21.41 1.27 -25.81
C CYS A 750 20.83 0.19 -26.75
N ASP A 751 19.91 0.58 -27.63
CA ASP A 751 19.32 -0.26 -28.67
C ASP A 751 20.35 -0.70 -29.72
N ALA A 752 21.31 0.16 -30.09
CA ALA A 752 22.43 -0.22 -30.97
C ALA A 752 23.35 -1.27 -30.33
N ALA A 753 23.53 -1.26 -29.00
CA ALA A 753 24.25 -2.35 -28.33
C ALA A 753 23.49 -3.68 -28.44
N SER A 754 22.16 -3.62 -28.38
CA SER A 754 21.30 -4.79 -28.50
C SER A 754 21.30 -5.33 -29.94
N ALA A 755 21.26 -4.44 -30.94
CA ALA A 755 21.41 -4.78 -32.35
C ALA A 755 22.78 -5.43 -32.65
N ALA A 756 23.87 -4.84 -32.12
CA ALA A 756 25.22 -5.41 -32.26
C ALA A 756 25.29 -6.85 -31.73
N LEU A 757 24.74 -7.08 -30.53
CA LEU A 757 24.71 -8.40 -29.91
C LEU A 757 23.90 -9.40 -30.76
N MET A 758 22.73 -9.00 -31.26
CA MET A 758 21.87 -9.88 -32.07
C MET A 758 22.44 -10.21 -33.46
N TYR A 759 23.24 -9.30 -34.05
CA TYR A 759 23.84 -9.48 -35.37
C TYR A 759 25.11 -10.35 -35.33
N ALA A 760 25.97 -10.13 -34.34
CA ALA A 760 27.35 -10.62 -34.32
C ALA A 760 27.53 -12.13 -34.58
N PRO A 761 26.71 -13.06 -34.04
CA PRO A 761 26.89 -14.49 -34.30
C PRO A 761 26.73 -14.90 -35.77
N ALA A 762 26.08 -14.07 -36.60
CA ALA A 762 25.80 -14.39 -37.99
C ALA A 762 26.93 -13.97 -38.96
N ASP A 763 27.89 -13.16 -38.51
CA ASP A 763 28.93 -12.61 -39.39
C ASP A 763 30.34 -12.99 -38.88
N PRO A 764 31.07 -13.87 -39.57
CA PRO A 764 32.37 -14.37 -39.12
C PRO A 764 33.46 -13.29 -39.08
N ARG A 765 33.21 -12.11 -39.67
CA ARG A 765 34.15 -10.98 -39.63
C ARG A 765 34.16 -10.29 -38.26
N VAL A 766 33.15 -10.52 -37.42
CA VAL A 766 33.00 -9.88 -36.11
C VAL A 766 33.75 -10.68 -35.04
N SER A 767 34.85 -10.11 -34.54
CA SER A 767 35.73 -10.75 -33.55
C SER A 767 35.50 -10.26 -32.12
N GLY A 768 34.73 -9.18 -31.91
CA GLY A 768 34.37 -8.73 -30.57
C GLY A 768 33.23 -7.72 -30.52
N LEU A 769 32.72 -7.49 -29.31
CA LEU A 769 31.60 -6.60 -29.01
C LEU A 769 31.93 -5.63 -27.87
N VAL A 770 31.62 -4.34 -28.06
CA VAL A 770 31.64 -3.33 -27.01
C VAL A 770 30.24 -2.76 -26.84
N LEU A 771 29.59 -3.13 -25.73
CA LEU A 771 28.16 -2.97 -25.52
C LEU A 771 27.89 -2.01 -24.35
N LEU A 772 27.41 -0.81 -24.67
CA LEU A 772 27.11 0.22 -23.67
C LEU A 772 25.62 0.23 -23.32
N ASN A 773 25.30 0.17 -22.03
CA ASN A 773 23.92 0.20 -21.50
C ASN A 773 22.89 -0.56 -22.36
N PRO A 774 23.05 -1.87 -22.65
CA PRO A 774 22.19 -2.59 -23.58
C PRO A 774 20.72 -2.53 -23.17
N TRP A 775 19.85 -2.39 -24.16
CA TRP A 775 18.41 -2.26 -23.95
C TRP A 775 17.69 -3.61 -24.09
N ALA A 776 17.33 -4.20 -22.95
CA ALA A 776 16.55 -5.44 -22.89
C ALA A 776 15.29 -5.24 -22.01
N PRO A 777 14.19 -4.70 -22.55
CA PRO A 777 12.97 -4.41 -21.79
C PRO A 777 12.35 -5.65 -21.12
N HIS A 778 12.04 -5.56 -19.83
CA HIS A 778 11.12 -6.50 -19.16
C HIS A 778 10.23 -5.76 -18.16
N GLU A 779 8.91 -5.90 -18.25
CA GLU A 779 7.94 -5.13 -17.44
C GLU A 779 8.13 -5.32 -15.93
N GLN A 780 8.42 -6.55 -15.47
CA GLN A 780 8.59 -6.83 -14.05
C GLN A 780 9.94 -6.33 -13.50
N SER A 781 11.00 -6.36 -14.33
CA SER A 781 12.34 -5.86 -13.97
C SER A 781 12.36 -4.33 -13.90
N ARG A 782 11.67 -3.65 -14.85
CA ARG A 782 11.42 -2.20 -14.89
C ARG A 782 10.70 -1.69 -13.63
N ALA A 783 9.63 -2.38 -13.25
CA ALA A 783 8.83 -1.97 -12.09
C ALA A 783 9.60 -2.16 -10.76
N ARG A 784 10.38 -3.24 -10.63
CA ARG A 784 11.18 -3.54 -9.41
C ARG A 784 12.44 -2.67 -9.30
N ALA A 785 13.14 -2.40 -10.40
CA ALA A 785 14.32 -1.52 -10.42
C ALA A 785 13.95 -0.07 -10.03
N ARG A 786 12.83 0.45 -10.56
CA ARG A 786 12.28 1.77 -10.20
C ARG A 786 11.86 1.84 -8.73
N LEU A 787 11.19 0.82 -8.21
CA LEU A 787 10.78 0.76 -6.79
C LEU A 787 11.97 0.81 -5.83
N LYS A 788 13.04 0.03 -6.09
CA LYS A 788 14.21 -0.05 -5.22
C LYS A 788 15.07 1.22 -5.22
N HIS A 789 15.23 1.89 -6.37
CA HIS A 789 16.24 2.96 -6.51
C HIS A 789 15.66 4.37 -6.72
N TYR A 790 14.41 4.52 -7.18
CA TYR A 790 13.84 5.82 -7.55
C TYR A 790 12.87 6.40 -6.51
N TYR A 791 12.09 5.55 -5.82
CA TYR A 791 11.03 6.02 -4.92
C TYR A 791 11.40 6.13 -3.44
N GLY A 792 12.50 5.50 -3.00
CA GLY A 792 13.01 5.63 -1.62
C GLY A 792 13.20 7.09 -1.18
N PRO A 793 13.93 7.92 -1.94
CA PRO A 793 14.12 9.35 -1.61
C PRO A 793 12.86 10.22 -1.79
N LYS A 794 11.97 9.87 -2.72
CA LYS A 794 10.75 10.67 -2.99
C LYS A 794 9.63 10.45 -1.98
N LEU A 795 9.54 9.26 -1.38
CA LEU A 795 8.60 8.97 -0.29
C LEU A 795 8.94 9.68 1.03
N LEU A 796 10.14 10.24 1.14
CA LEU A 796 10.59 11.08 2.27
C LEU A 796 10.21 12.56 2.10
N GLN A 797 9.53 12.95 1.01
CA GLN A 797 9.15 14.35 0.79
C GLN A 797 7.96 14.76 1.67
N TRP A 798 8.20 15.75 2.53
CA TRP A 798 7.22 16.35 3.46
C TRP A 798 5.91 16.80 2.81
N SER A 799 5.95 17.23 1.55
CA SER A 799 4.78 17.72 0.80
C SER A 799 3.77 16.62 0.46
N LEU A 800 4.17 15.35 0.45
CA LEU A 800 3.29 14.20 0.20
C LEU A 800 2.43 13.89 1.43
N TRP A 801 3.06 13.81 2.61
CA TRP A 801 2.42 13.40 3.86
C TRP A 801 1.48 14.47 4.43
N THR A 802 1.85 15.74 4.31
CA THR A 802 0.98 16.87 4.67
C THR A 802 -0.32 16.89 3.85
N LYS A 803 -0.26 16.53 2.56
CA LYS A 803 -1.45 16.41 1.70
C LYS A 803 -2.29 15.17 2.03
N MET A 804 -1.66 14.06 2.44
CA MET A 804 -2.36 12.85 2.92
C MET A 804 -3.13 13.10 4.21
N LEU A 805 -2.51 13.76 5.19
CA LEU A 805 -3.15 14.09 6.48
C LEU A 805 -4.29 15.11 6.33
N ALA A 806 -4.21 16.00 5.33
CA ALA A 806 -5.25 17.00 5.06
C ALA A 806 -6.47 16.47 4.27
N GLY A 807 -6.45 15.21 3.80
CA GLY A 807 -7.54 14.63 2.99
C GLY A 807 -7.75 15.29 1.62
N LYS A 808 -6.77 16.08 1.14
CA LYS A 808 -6.85 16.89 -0.09
C LYS A 808 -5.90 16.38 -1.18
N LEU A 809 -5.84 15.07 -1.40
CA LEU A 809 -5.08 14.50 -2.50
C LEU A 809 -5.72 14.86 -3.85
N ARG A 810 -5.32 16.00 -4.43
CA ARG A 810 -5.25 16.10 -5.90
C ARG A 810 -4.10 15.19 -6.32
N LEU A 811 -4.39 14.13 -7.05
CA LEU A 811 -3.41 13.12 -7.47
C LEU A 811 -2.33 13.79 -8.33
N HIS A 812 -1.18 14.09 -7.73
CA HIS A 812 0.00 14.58 -8.44
C HIS A 812 0.52 13.48 -9.38
N PRO A 813 1.07 13.81 -10.57
CA PRO A 813 1.60 12.82 -11.51
C PRO A 813 2.56 11.80 -10.88
N SER A 814 3.40 12.25 -9.94
CA SER A 814 4.37 11.40 -9.23
C SER A 814 3.75 10.32 -8.34
N VAL A 815 2.54 10.56 -7.80
CA VAL A 815 1.80 9.55 -7.02
C VAL A 815 1.15 8.54 -7.97
N ARG A 816 0.65 9.00 -9.13
CA ARG A 816 0.11 8.16 -10.19
C ARG A 816 1.18 7.21 -10.75
N GLU A 817 2.40 7.71 -10.96
CA GLU A 817 3.56 6.91 -11.38
C GLU A 817 3.99 5.88 -10.33
N LEU A 818 4.07 6.25 -9.04
CA LEU A 818 4.38 5.31 -7.96
C LEU A 818 3.32 4.21 -7.85
N LEU A 819 2.03 4.58 -7.89
CA LEU A 819 0.93 3.63 -7.86
C LEU A 819 0.93 2.72 -9.09
N HIS A 820 1.30 3.25 -10.26
CA HIS A 820 1.46 2.48 -11.49
C HIS A 820 2.65 1.50 -11.41
N ALA A 821 3.80 1.95 -10.91
CA ALA A 821 4.97 1.09 -10.70
C ALA A 821 4.69 -0.01 -9.67
N LEU A 822 4.01 0.31 -8.56
CA LEU A 822 3.55 -0.66 -7.58
C LEU A 822 2.50 -1.62 -8.16
N ARG A 823 1.60 -1.11 -9.01
CA ARG A 823 0.60 -1.91 -9.69
C ARG A 823 1.25 -2.95 -10.59
N LEU A 824 2.25 -2.57 -11.38
CA LEU A 824 2.97 -3.47 -12.27
C LEU A 824 3.86 -4.45 -11.47
N ALA A 825 4.63 -3.96 -10.50
CA ALA A 825 5.52 -4.81 -9.70
C ALA A 825 4.79 -5.80 -8.78
N CYS A 826 3.58 -5.45 -8.35
CA CYS A 826 2.79 -6.22 -7.37
C CYS A 826 1.47 -6.75 -7.96
N ASN A 827 1.29 -6.58 -9.27
CA ASN A 827 0.19 -7.03 -10.11
C ASN A 827 -1.23 -6.61 -9.62
N LEU A 828 -1.36 -5.44 -8.96
CA LEU A 828 -2.58 -4.97 -8.26
C LEU A 828 -3.74 -4.62 -9.24
N PRO A 829 -5.02 -4.75 -8.83
CA PRO A 829 -6.16 -4.39 -9.69
C PRO A 829 -6.21 -2.88 -10.02
N ALA A 830 -6.73 -2.54 -11.20
CA ALA A 830 -6.83 -1.17 -11.71
C ALA A 830 -7.68 -0.26 -10.81
N ILE A 831 -7.26 0.99 -10.61
CA ILE A 831 -8.14 2.05 -10.11
C ILE A 831 -9.00 2.50 -11.30
N SER A 832 -10.33 2.50 -11.16
CA SER A 832 -11.21 2.93 -12.25
C SER A 832 -10.91 4.36 -12.68
N SER A 833 -10.71 4.59 -13.98
CA SER A 833 -10.48 5.91 -14.59
C SER A 833 -11.55 6.96 -14.22
N ARG A 834 -12.77 6.53 -13.88
CA ARG A 834 -13.86 7.41 -13.42
C ARG A 834 -13.59 8.16 -12.11
N LEU A 835 -12.61 7.72 -11.30
CA LEU A 835 -12.23 8.38 -10.04
C LEU A 835 -11.22 9.53 -10.24
N LEU A 836 -10.60 9.63 -11.42
CA LEU A 836 -9.50 10.58 -11.69
C LEU A 836 -9.97 11.98 -12.09
N GLY A 837 -11.26 12.20 -12.33
CA GLY A 837 -11.80 13.53 -12.62
C GLY A 837 -11.29 14.13 -13.94
N ASP A 838 -11.06 13.28 -14.95
CA ASP A 838 -10.66 13.70 -16.28
C ASP A 838 -11.90 14.14 -17.09
N ASP A 839 -12.38 15.37 -16.85
CA ASP A 839 -13.07 16.17 -17.86
C ASP A 839 -12.04 17.19 -18.36
N GLU A 840 -11.29 16.87 -19.42
CA GLU A 840 -10.90 17.82 -20.49
C GLU A 840 -9.99 17.17 -21.56
N SER A 841 -10.50 17.24 -22.79
CA SER A 841 -9.83 17.36 -24.09
C SER A 841 -9.05 16.19 -24.70
N GLU A 842 -9.64 15.67 -25.78
CA GLU A 842 -9.09 14.81 -26.84
C GLU A 842 -7.75 15.28 -27.44
N SER A 843 -7.29 16.50 -27.16
CA SER A 843 -6.08 17.09 -27.73
C SER A 843 -4.76 16.62 -27.08
N ALA A 844 -4.82 15.93 -25.93
CA ALA A 844 -3.64 15.35 -25.27
C ALA A 844 -3.25 13.94 -25.79
N ARG A 845 -4.18 13.25 -26.47
CA ARG A 845 -3.91 11.93 -27.10
C ARG A 845 -3.04 12.07 -28.36
N ALA A 846 -3.16 13.18 -29.09
CA ALA A 846 -2.45 13.38 -30.35
C ALA A 846 -0.94 13.69 -30.24
N ARG A 847 -0.34 13.74 -29.04
CA ARG A 847 1.10 14.05 -28.87
C ARG A 847 1.95 12.90 -28.32
N LEU A 848 1.37 11.73 -28.09
CA LEU A 848 2.08 10.55 -27.59
C LEU A 848 2.01 9.34 -28.55
N ASP A 849 1.34 9.44 -29.68
CA ASP A 849 1.17 8.37 -30.68
C ASP A 849 2.30 8.31 -31.74
N VAL A 850 3.56 8.49 -31.33
CA VAL A 850 4.71 8.11 -32.17
C VAL A 850 5.61 7.16 -31.38
N ALA A 851 5.08 5.97 -31.12
CA ALA A 851 5.80 4.73 -30.80
C ALA A 851 4.75 3.65 -30.49
N GLY A 852 4.04 3.20 -31.51
CA GLY A 852 3.30 1.96 -31.44
C GLY A 852 4.24 0.80 -31.72
N SER A 853 4.49 -0.04 -30.71
CA SER A 853 4.96 -1.41 -30.91
C SER A 853 4.34 -2.32 -29.85
N ASP A 854 3.94 -3.51 -30.29
CA ASP A 854 3.15 -4.50 -29.56
C ASP A 854 3.98 -5.12 -28.40
N PRO A 855 3.37 -5.60 -27.30
CA PRO A 855 4.08 -6.28 -26.21
C PRO A 855 4.82 -7.56 -26.63
N ASP A 856 4.40 -8.22 -27.71
CA ASP A 856 4.96 -9.50 -28.16
C ASP A 856 6.33 -9.36 -28.87
N GLU A 857 6.57 -8.30 -29.64
CA GLU A 857 7.84 -8.10 -30.39
C GLU A 857 9.08 -7.96 -29.49
N HIS A 858 8.91 -7.41 -28.28
CA HIS A 858 10.03 -7.18 -27.37
C HIS A 858 10.49 -8.45 -26.63
N GLY A 859 9.59 -9.43 -26.46
CA GLY A 859 9.94 -10.73 -25.90
C GLY A 859 10.86 -11.51 -26.85
N GLU A 860 10.55 -11.48 -28.15
CA GLU A 860 11.35 -12.14 -29.19
C GLU A 860 12.77 -11.55 -29.31
N ALA A 861 12.89 -10.21 -29.24
CA ALA A 861 14.19 -9.54 -29.27
C ALA A 861 15.09 -9.97 -28.10
N ARG A 862 14.55 -10.09 -26.88
CA ARG A 862 15.29 -10.54 -25.70
C ARG A 862 15.79 -11.97 -25.85
N ASP A 863 14.93 -12.86 -26.32
CA ASP A 863 15.30 -14.27 -26.51
C ASP A 863 16.35 -14.41 -27.62
N ARG A 864 16.29 -13.56 -28.65
CA ARG A 864 17.33 -13.45 -29.68
C ARG A 864 18.65 -12.96 -29.09
N MET A 865 18.64 -11.94 -28.22
CA MET A 865 19.85 -11.47 -27.53
C MET A 865 20.46 -12.57 -26.63
N LEU A 866 19.65 -13.30 -25.87
CA LEU A 866 20.13 -14.39 -25.01
C LEU A 866 20.78 -15.51 -25.83
N ARG A 867 20.12 -15.94 -26.92
CA ARG A 867 20.69 -16.93 -27.86
C ARG A 867 22.00 -16.42 -28.44
N ALA A 868 22.03 -15.18 -28.92
CA ALA A 868 23.21 -14.58 -29.52
C ALA A 868 24.38 -14.47 -28.54
N LEU A 869 24.12 -14.06 -27.30
CA LEU A 869 25.11 -14.03 -26.23
C LEU A 869 25.66 -15.43 -25.90
N GLY A 870 24.83 -16.46 -26.06
CA GLY A 870 25.21 -17.86 -25.86
C GLY A 870 26.05 -18.46 -27.00
N THR A 871 25.86 -18.00 -28.23
CA THR A 871 26.48 -18.58 -29.43
C THR A 871 27.65 -17.78 -30.01
N PHE A 872 27.81 -16.50 -29.62
CA PHE A 872 28.93 -15.69 -30.08
C PHE A 872 30.24 -16.21 -29.49
N ASN A 873 31.29 -16.34 -30.31
CA ASN A 873 32.59 -16.93 -29.94
C ASN A 873 33.73 -15.90 -29.81
N GLY A 874 33.43 -14.59 -29.91
CA GLY A 874 34.41 -13.51 -29.72
C GLY A 874 34.32 -12.86 -28.34
N ASP A 875 35.30 -12.00 -28.03
CA ASP A 875 35.32 -11.27 -26.76
C ASP A 875 34.16 -10.28 -26.65
N ILE A 876 33.66 -10.04 -25.43
CA ILE A 876 32.60 -9.06 -25.15
C ILE A 876 33.03 -8.13 -24.01
N LEU A 877 32.84 -6.82 -24.18
CA LEU A 877 32.97 -5.82 -23.14
C LEU A 877 31.64 -5.11 -22.90
N PHE A 878 31.08 -5.26 -21.70
CA PHE A 878 29.95 -4.44 -21.24
C PHE A 878 30.46 -3.22 -20.49
N ILE A 879 30.02 -2.02 -20.90
CA ILE A 879 30.29 -0.77 -20.18
C ILE A 879 28.96 -0.16 -19.74
N LEU A 880 28.71 -0.15 -18.43
CA LEU A 880 27.43 0.26 -17.87
C LEU A 880 27.56 1.54 -17.04
N ALA A 881 26.57 2.41 -17.17
CA ALA A 881 26.47 3.64 -16.39
C ALA A 881 25.77 3.35 -15.05
N ALA A 882 26.48 3.55 -13.94
CA ALA A 882 25.99 3.18 -12.62
C ALA A 882 24.72 3.92 -12.20
N ASN A 883 24.42 5.12 -12.74
CA ASN A 883 23.23 5.90 -12.45
C ASN A 883 22.17 5.87 -13.55
N ASP A 884 22.38 5.07 -14.60
CA ASP A 884 21.44 4.94 -15.70
C ASP A 884 20.38 3.87 -15.44
N LEU A 885 19.14 4.13 -15.86
CA LEU A 885 18.04 3.19 -15.68
C LEU A 885 18.20 1.99 -16.61
N THR A 886 18.58 2.19 -17.87
CA THR A 886 18.74 1.10 -18.85
C THR A 886 19.87 0.15 -18.44
N GLY A 887 21.04 0.69 -18.07
CA GLY A 887 22.15 -0.13 -17.58
C GLY A 887 21.82 -0.94 -16.31
N ARG A 888 21.05 -0.36 -15.39
CA ARG A 888 20.58 -1.07 -14.18
C ARG A 888 19.50 -2.11 -14.47
N GLU A 889 18.62 -1.86 -15.44
CA GLU A 889 17.62 -2.84 -15.90
C GLU A 889 18.30 -4.07 -16.51
N PHE A 890 19.33 -3.84 -17.33
CA PHE A 890 20.13 -4.91 -17.93
C PHE A 890 20.90 -5.72 -16.88
N LEU A 891 21.54 -5.06 -15.90
CA LEU A 891 22.18 -5.79 -14.78
C LEU A 891 21.19 -6.61 -13.97
N ALA A 892 19.99 -6.07 -13.71
CA ALA A 892 18.96 -6.83 -13.01
C ALA A 892 18.53 -8.06 -13.82
N LEU A 893 18.36 -7.93 -15.14
CA LEU A 893 18.05 -9.08 -16.01
C LEU A 893 19.11 -10.19 -15.85
N VAL A 894 20.39 -9.83 -15.96
CA VAL A 894 21.53 -10.75 -15.80
C VAL A 894 21.59 -11.36 -14.41
N ASP A 895 21.33 -10.57 -13.37
CA ASP A 895 21.39 -11.04 -11.99
C ASP A 895 20.24 -11.97 -11.61
N TYR A 896 19.04 -11.83 -12.18
CA TYR A 896 17.85 -12.56 -11.72
C TYR A 896 17.46 -13.76 -12.59
N GLU A 897 17.65 -13.69 -13.90
CA GLU A 897 17.29 -14.80 -14.80
C GLU A 897 18.45 -15.81 -14.90
N ALA A 898 18.17 -17.08 -14.56
CA ALA A 898 19.21 -18.10 -14.40
C ALA A 898 20.04 -18.33 -15.69
N GLU A 899 19.39 -18.29 -16.85
CA GLU A 899 20.05 -18.47 -18.14
C GLU A 899 20.94 -17.28 -18.51
N TRP A 900 20.46 -16.05 -18.33
CA TRP A 900 21.27 -14.85 -18.51
C TRP A 900 22.48 -14.86 -17.60
N ARG A 901 22.29 -15.18 -16.31
CA ARG A 901 23.40 -15.28 -15.35
C ARG A 901 24.45 -16.30 -15.78
N ARG A 902 24.00 -17.48 -16.26
CA ARG A 902 24.89 -18.56 -16.71
C ARG A 902 25.73 -18.13 -17.92
N VAL A 903 25.12 -17.50 -18.92
CA VAL A 903 25.82 -17.08 -20.14
C VAL A 903 26.71 -15.86 -19.89
N SER A 904 26.29 -14.94 -19.01
CA SER A 904 27.06 -13.73 -18.66
C SER A 904 28.33 -13.98 -17.82
N GLN A 905 28.53 -15.20 -17.32
CA GLN A 905 29.70 -15.59 -16.51
C GLN A 905 30.83 -16.22 -17.33
N ARG A 906 30.73 -16.27 -18.66
CA ARG A 906 31.80 -16.78 -19.52
C ARG A 906 33.07 -15.91 -19.40
N ALA A 907 34.23 -16.54 -19.54
CA ALA A 907 35.54 -15.90 -19.33
C ALA A 907 35.89 -14.83 -20.37
N ASP A 908 35.26 -14.89 -21.54
CA ASP A 908 35.41 -13.95 -22.65
C ASP A 908 34.54 -12.67 -22.49
N ILE A 909 33.77 -12.56 -21.40
CA ILE A 909 32.94 -11.40 -21.08
C ILE A 909 33.60 -10.56 -19.98
N THR A 910 33.93 -9.31 -20.32
CA THR A 910 34.45 -8.30 -19.40
C THR A 910 33.37 -7.29 -19.03
N TRP A 911 33.31 -6.88 -17.76
CA TRP A 911 32.33 -5.92 -17.24
C TRP A 911 33.02 -4.68 -16.67
N GLU A 912 32.52 -3.50 -17.04
CA GLU A 912 32.95 -2.22 -16.50
C GLU A 912 31.75 -1.38 -16.06
N LEU A 913 31.78 -0.89 -14.82
CA LEU A 913 30.73 -0.05 -14.25
C LEU A 913 31.27 1.37 -13.99
N VAL A 914 30.83 2.35 -14.78
CA VAL A 914 31.25 3.74 -14.66
C VAL A 914 30.38 4.44 -13.62
N GLN A 915 30.99 4.81 -12.49
CA GLN A 915 30.29 5.44 -11.38
C GLN A 915 29.79 6.84 -11.73
N GLY A 916 28.57 7.16 -11.32
CA GLY A 916 27.97 8.49 -11.55
C GLY A 916 27.52 8.79 -12.98
N ALA A 917 27.89 7.96 -13.97
CA ALA A 917 27.64 8.25 -15.38
C ALA A 917 26.18 8.35 -15.79
N SER A 918 25.90 9.23 -16.75
CA SER A 918 24.61 9.33 -17.45
C SER A 918 24.48 8.27 -18.55
N HIS A 919 23.25 8.07 -19.06
CA HIS A 919 22.95 7.10 -20.12
C HIS A 919 23.90 7.18 -21.33
N THR A 920 24.25 8.41 -21.74
CA THR A 920 25.12 8.69 -22.90
C THR A 920 26.56 9.05 -22.51
N PHE A 921 26.96 8.85 -21.25
CA PHE A 921 28.29 9.20 -20.74
C PHE A 921 28.67 10.66 -21.07
N ALA A 922 27.78 11.61 -20.74
CA ALA A 922 27.81 12.98 -21.25
C ALA A 922 28.97 13.88 -20.76
N SER A 923 29.73 13.50 -19.73
CA SER A 923 30.88 14.29 -19.27
C SER A 923 32.16 13.93 -20.05
N ALA A 924 33.13 14.84 -20.10
CA ALA A 924 34.42 14.58 -20.74
C ALA A 924 35.18 13.42 -20.05
N GLU A 925 35.07 13.35 -18.73
CA GLU A 925 35.65 12.28 -17.92
C GLU A 925 35.08 10.90 -18.28
N TRP A 926 33.75 10.77 -18.32
CA TRP A 926 33.09 9.50 -18.64
C TRP A 926 33.34 9.07 -20.08
N ARG A 927 33.32 10.01 -21.04
CA ARG A 927 33.71 9.73 -22.43
C ARG A 927 35.15 9.24 -22.51
N GLY A 928 36.08 9.91 -21.82
CA GLY A 928 37.49 9.50 -21.81
C GLY A 928 37.69 8.11 -21.20
N GLN A 929 36.88 7.72 -20.21
CA GLN A 929 36.91 6.37 -19.67
C GLN A 929 36.41 5.33 -20.69
N VAL A 930 35.23 5.55 -21.28
CA VAL A 930 34.66 4.69 -22.34
C VAL A 930 35.65 4.52 -23.50
N GLU A 931 36.29 5.62 -23.91
CA GLU A 931 37.29 5.63 -24.98
C GLU A 931 38.50 4.77 -24.66
N ARG A 932 39.12 4.95 -23.48
CA ARG A 932 40.27 4.14 -23.05
C ARG A 932 39.93 2.65 -22.94
N SER A 933 38.76 2.32 -22.42
CA SER A 933 38.32 0.93 -22.28
C SER A 933 38.04 0.29 -23.64
N THR A 934 37.39 1.04 -24.54
CA THR A 934 37.16 0.60 -25.92
C THR A 934 38.49 0.38 -26.66
N ALA A 935 39.43 1.32 -26.56
CA ALA A 935 40.73 1.22 -27.22
C ALA A 935 41.53 0.01 -26.73
N ARG A 936 41.62 -0.17 -25.40
CA ARG A 936 42.30 -1.32 -24.79
C ARG A 936 41.69 -2.64 -25.23
N PHE A 937 40.36 -2.69 -25.33
CA PHE A 937 39.65 -3.88 -25.77
C PHE A 937 39.99 -4.23 -27.22
N VAL A 938 39.85 -3.27 -28.15
CA VAL A 938 40.13 -3.49 -29.58
C VAL A 938 41.59 -3.91 -29.82
N LEU A 939 42.54 -3.27 -29.15
CA LEU A 939 43.97 -3.62 -29.28
C LEU A 939 44.29 -5.02 -28.74
N ARG A 940 43.60 -5.45 -27.66
CA ARG A 940 43.76 -6.80 -27.11
C ARG A 940 43.19 -7.85 -28.07
N THR A 941 42.04 -7.57 -28.67
CA THR A 941 41.44 -8.44 -29.70
C THR A 941 42.36 -8.55 -30.92
N ALA A 942 43.07 -7.48 -31.29
CA ALA A 942 44.06 -7.50 -32.36
C ALA A 942 45.35 -8.30 -32.05
N SER A 943 45.64 -8.54 -30.77
CA SER A 943 46.86 -9.25 -30.32
C SER A 943 46.62 -10.73 -30.00
N SER A 944 45.36 -11.19 -30.02
CA SER A 944 45.03 -12.58 -29.74
C SER A 944 45.16 -13.40 -31.03
N PRO A 945 45.81 -14.59 -31.01
CA PRO A 945 45.81 -15.46 -32.17
C PRO A 945 44.37 -15.81 -32.51
N THR A 946 44.00 -15.64 -33.78
CA THR A 946 42.68 -16.02 -34.28
C THR A 946 42.48 -17.52 -34.00
N PRO A 947 41.37 -17.95 -33.40
CA PRO A 947 41.10 -19.38 -33.19
C PRO A 947 41.00 -20.14 -34.51
#